data_AF-A0AA39Y2I5-F1
#
_entry.id   AF-A0AA39Y2I5-F1
#
_cell.length_a   1.000
_cell.length_b   1.000
_cell.length_c   1.000
_cell.angle_alpha   90.00
_cell.angle_beta   90.00
_cell.angle_gamma   90.00
#
_symmetry.space_group_name_H-M   'P 1'
#
loop_
_entity.id
_entity.type
_entity.pdbx_description
1 polymer ?
#
loop_
_entity_poly.entity_id
_entity_poly.type
_entity_poly.pdbx_seq_one_letter_code
_entity_poly.pdbx_strand_id
1 'polypeptide(L)'
;MASGNDIRSIEELPGNFHSSNDLYNKIWALGVRSTQQSCIESGSAPSTWEITDDGAFIRGQVPAQSSLGTDYGNYTLTFSTKIVRGGTGWRTVAALQGYGQYFVLTSEYPEGTYLNTNRTLLPPNTLITNYGWSIVNQTTLETGPTIYFPLPFNIKEGEWYNISTTINATGYAVSIDGSDPIFVSNEYTPSGTQSTFISGDRTAGTWGFGPFQDQEAYFTNVVVEAENGTVLYENDLKGDLVLEEYGVAANTHNVCLDGAKRDRLVWMGDYAHTQRIIGASTNSSEFSTGTLAYALEWQASNDSQYPGFSGMSASMGASPAFGTARAGYALIDYQFGYLIAFADYFHATGDLPFLTAHFPSLKTIVASLIANLVDPATHLVSTGSIPGTFFLGPAANGTAPAAMFAYALDLSAGLATAAGDGESAAAWSAVAGDVAAAVNELLWNEETGTYAVSLDSGFANSSITSTAFPILAGIATPDRAEAAIAALERLRLGIGYKAYSSDDAPVNETSLSPNLSGFLLEALLKASNEAAFAAARTNATSSGAIKTAISVLLDQLWPAMVTDDDYATGSSWEYVYGDGRPGLDTYTSHAHPWGGAPTYVLSEYVLGVRAATAGFKTWVFEPSVAVSRDVDVKWVTGRVPVPGGKVEAGWWRLEDGSVRVKVCGVAGTTGTVRVPGKREVEVIGGDCVDEVL
;
A
#
# COMPACT_ATOMS: atom_id res chain seq x y z
N MET A 1 12.63 -2.79 24.06
CA MET A 1 11.22 -3.18 23.92
C MET A 1 11.16 -4.31 22.92
N ALA A 2 10.41 -5.39 23.20
CA ALA A 2 10.17 -6.42 22.19
C ALA A 2 9.29 -5.83 21.08
N SER A 3 9.46 -6.23 19.82
CA SER A 3 8.52 -5.84 18.76
C SER A 3 7.13 -6.37 19.14
N GLY A 4 6.11 -5.52 19.20
CA GLY A 4 4.70 -5.93 19.44
C GLY A 4 4.11 -6.80 18.32
N ASN A 5 4.90 -7.06 17.28
CA ASN A 5 4.55 -7.86 16.13
C ASN A 5 4.28 -9.34 16.50
N ASP A 6 3.35 -9.97 15.77
CA ASP A 6 3.09 -11.40 15.88
C ASP A 6 4.27 -12.22 15.35
N ILE A 7 4.85 -13.07 16.21
CA ILE A 7 6.00 -13.93 15.89
C ILE A 7 5.66 -15.43 15.92
N ARG A 8 4.39 -15.79 16.04
CA ARG A 8 3.93 -17.19 16.10
C ARG A 8 4.41 -17.98 14.87
N SER A 9 4.68 -19.27 15.06
CA SER A 9 4.96 -20.16 13.93
C SER A 9 3.68 -20.40 13.12
N ILE A 10 3.81 -20.80 11.86
CA ILE A 10 2.66 -21.06 10.98
C ILE A 10 1.71 -22.11 11.58
N GLU A 11 2.27 -23.10 12.27
CA GLU A 11 1.55 -24.17 12.92
C GLU A 11 0.75 -23.71 14.15
N GLU A 12 1.12 -22.58 14.74
CA GLU A 12 0.47 -21.97 15.91
C GLU A 12 -0.59 -20.94 15.54
N LEU A 13 -0.63 -20.47 14.28
CA LEU A 13 -1.56 -19.44 13.84
C LEU A 13 -3.02 -19.92 13.81
N PRO A 14 -4.00 -19.03 14.07
CA PRO A 14 -5.41 -19.39 13.98
C PRO A 14 -5.80 -20.00 12.62
N GLY A 15 -5.23 -19.47 11.54
CA GLY A 15 -5.39 -19.95 10.17
C GLY A 15 -4.15 -20.69 9.67
N ASN A 16 -4.34 -21.76 8.91
CA ASN A 16 -3.25 -22.48 8.25
C ASN A 16 -3.66 -23.18 6.96
N PHE A 17 -2.65 -23.54 6.17
CA PHE A 17 -2.79 -24.30 4.94
C PHE A 17 -1.67 -25.33 4.85
N HIS A 18 -2.02 -26.57 4.53
CA HIS A 18 -1.05 -27.64 4.31
C HIS A 18 -1.54 -28.57 3.21
N SER A 19 -0.70 -28.80 2.21
CA SER A 19 -1.03 -29.58 1.03
C SER A 19 0.05 -30.61 0.73
N SER A 20 -0.27 -31.53 -0.18
CA SER A 20 0.69 -32.49 -0.72
C SER A 20 1.79 -31.87 -1.58
N ASN A 21 1.73 -30.56 -1.86
CA ASN A 21 2.71 -29.82 -2.63
C ASN A 21 3.49 -28.89 -1.68
N ASP A 22 4.72 -29.28 -1.35
CA ASP A 22 5.57 -28.53 -0.41
C ASP A 22 5.88 -27.11 -0.89
N LEU A 23 5.92 -26.89 -2.20
CA LEU A 23 6.13 -25.55 -2.76
C LEU A 23 4.96 -24.63 -2.43
N TYR A 24 3.72 -25.15 -2.51
CA TYR A 24 2.52 -24.39 -2.19
C TYR A 24 2.44 -24.05 -0.70
N ASN A 25 2.91 -24.96 0.15
CA ASN A 25 3.04 -24.71 1.59
C ASN A 25 4.02 -23.54 1.86
N LYS A 26 5.14 -23.49 1.13
CA LYS A 26 6.14 -22.41 1.25
C LYS A 26 5.64 -21.07 0.73
N ILE A 27 4.99 -21.02 -0.43
CA ILE A 27 4.50 -19.75 -0.98
C ILE A 27 3.29 -19.20 -0.20
N TRP A 28 2.46 -20.07 0.39
CA TRP A 28 1.41 -19.66 1.33
C TRP A 28 2.01 -18.95 2.56
N ALA A 29 3.16 -19.41 3.05
CA ALA A 29 3.83 -18.83 4.20
C ALA A 29 4.38 -17.41 3.95
N LEU A 30 4.70 -17.06 2.71
CA LEU A 30 5.34 -15.79 2.36
C LEU A 30 4.51 -14.58 2.80
N GLY A 31 3.21 -14.58 2.50
CA GLY A 31 2.33 -13.46 2.87
C GLY A 31 2.18 -13.34 4.37
N VAL A 32 2.01 -14.46 5.07
CA VAL A 32 1.96 -14.51 6.54
C VAL A 32 3.18 -13.84 7.16
N ARG A 33 4.39 -14.21 6.72
CA ARG A 33 5.63 -13.64 7.26
C ARG A 33 5.80 -12.17 6.92
N SER A 34 5.41 -11.75 5.71
CA SER A 34 5.39 -10.33 5.35
C SER A 34 4.45 -9.53 6.25
N THR A 35 3.23 -10.01 6.49
CA THR A 35 2.24 -9.33 7.34
C THR A 35 2.71 -9.26 8.80
N GLN A 36 3.23 -10.36 9.36
CA GLN A 36 3.82 -10.37 10.70
C GLN A 36 4.94 -9.32 10.87
N GLN A 37 5.76 -9.09 9.84
CA GLN A 37 6.84 -8.12 9.89
C GLN A 37 6.37 -6.67 9.62
N SER A 38 5.32 -6.49 8.82
CA SER A 38 4.87 -5.17 8.34
C SER A 38 3.74 -4.57 9.18
N CYS A 39 3.06 -5.37 10.01
CA CYS A 39 2.06 -4.87 10.96
C CYS A 39 2.72 -4.56 12.30
N ILE A 40 2.61 -3.31 12.73
CA ILE A 40 3.28 -2.78 13.91
C ILE A 40 2.27 -2.23 14.93
N GLU A 41 2.44 -2.64 16.19
CA GLU A 41 1.53 -2.27 17.28
C GLU A 41 1.64 -0.78 17.61
N SER A 42 0.55 -0.16 18.08
CA SER A 42 0.55 1.19 18.64
C SER A 42 1.66 1.35 19.68
N GLY A 43 2.44 2.43 19.57
CA GLY A 43 3.55 2.77 20.47
C GLY A 43 4.84 1.98 20.22
N SER A 44 4.89 1.08 19.24
CA SER A 44 6.09 0.29 18.93
C SER A 44 7.08 1.00 17.99
N ALA A 45 6.65 2.02 17.25
CA ALA A 45 7.51 2.97 16.55
C ALA A 45 7.63 4.25 17.41
N PRO A 46 8.73 4.42 18.18
CA PRO A 46 8.89 5.56 19.08
C PRO A 46 9.18 6.85 18.31
N SER A 47 9.04 7.99 18.98
CA SER A 47 9.42 9.27 18.42
C SER A 47 10.92 9.33 18.10
N THR A 48 11.28 10.02 17.02
CA THR A 48 12.68 10.31 16.68
C THR A 48 13.21 11.59 17.31
N TRP A 49 12.33 12.39 17.94
CA TRP A 49 12.67 13.63 18.65
C TRP A 49 12.47 13.42 20.16
N GLU A 50 13.20 14.18 20.95
CA GLU A 50 13.06 14.21 22.41
C GLU A 50 12.76 15.64 22.85
N ILE A 51 11.55 15.88 23.36
CA ILE A 51 11.12 17.21 23.81
C ILE A 51 11.63 17.46 25.23
N THR A 52 12.26 18.61 25.45
CA THR A 52 12.90 18.98 26.72
C THR A 52 12.58 20.44 27.10
N ASP A 53 12.96 20.84 28.32
CA ASP A 53 12.86 22.25 28.76
C ASP A 53 13.72 23.22 27.91
N ASP A 54 14.74 22.69 27.22
CA ASP A 54 15.63 23.43 26.31
C ASP A 54 15.08 23.50 24.87
N GLY A 55 13.98 22.80 24.55
CA GLY A 55 13.44 22.64 23.19
C GLY A 55 13.52 21.19 22.69
N ALA A 56 13.38 21.01 21.38
CA ALA A 56 13.45 19.70 20.75
C ALA A 56 14.90 19.25 20.55
N PHE A 57 15.29 18.14 21.17
CA PHE A 57 16.56 17.46 20.94
C PHE A 57 16.44 16.48 19.78
N ILE A 58 17.26 16.70 18.75
CA ILE A 58 17.17 15.98 17.48
C ILE A 58 18.53 15.35 17.17
N ARG A 59 18.51 14.05 16.91
CA ARG A 59 19.67 13.27 16.44
C ARG A 59 19.67 13.20 14.91
N GLY A 60 20.83 12.93 14.33
CA GLY A 60 21.03 12.94 12.89
C GLY A 60 20.00 12.10 12.12
N GLN A 61 19.22 12.76 11.27
CA GLN A 61 18.16 12.16 10.46
C GLN A 61 17.84 13.05 9.25
N VAL A 62 17.05 12.55 8.30
CA VAL A 62 16.44 13.42 7.30
C VAL A 62 15.59 14.45 8.05
N PRO A 63 15.71 15.76 7.75
CA PRO A 63 14.91 16.77 8.43
C PRO A 63 13.43 16.41 8.39
N ALA A 64 12.75 16.56 9.53
CA ALA A 64 11.31 16.44 9.60
C ALA A 64 10.71 17.83 9.34
N GLN A 65 9.75 17.92 8.42
CA GLN A 65 9.10 19.18 8.05
C GLN A 65 7.85 19.44 8.90
N SER A 66 7.51 20.70 9.13
CA SER A 66 6.20 21.04 9.70
C SER A 66 5.10 20.66 8.70
N SER A 67 3.95 20.20 9.21
CA SER A 67 2.75 20.02 8.39
C SER A 67 2.09 21.34 7.98
N LEU A 68 2.51 22.45 8.61
CA LEU A 68 1.99 23.79 8.38
C LEU A 68 2.86 24.57 7.39
N GLY A 69 2.32 25.68 6.88
CA GLY A 69 3.04 26.63 6.04
C GLY A 69 3.49 26.09 4.69
N THR A 70 2.85 25.03 4.18
CA THR A 70 3.15 24.46 2.86
C THR A 70 2.91 25.41 1.70
N ASP A 71 2.14 26.48 1.93
CA ASP A 71 1.79 27.55 1.00
C ASP A 71 2.50 28.88 1.32
N TYR A 72 3.32 28.95 2.37
CA TYR A 72 4.00 30.18 2.75
C TYR A 72 5.13 30.48 1.76
N GLY A 73 5.18 31.72 1.31
CA GLY A 73 6.19 32.21 0.37
C GLY A 73 6.97 33.41 0.90
N ASN A 74 8.21 33.58 0.43
CA ASN A 74 9.08 34.73 0.74
C ASN A 74 9.16 35.05 2.24
N TYR A 75 9.19 34.02 3.09
CA TYR A 75 9.24 34.19 4.53
C TYR A 75 10.68 34.27 5.07
N THR A 76 10.81 34.76 6.30
CA THR A 76 12.03 34.61 7.11
C THR A 76 11.78 33.56 8.18
N LEU A 77 12.62 32.52 8.23
CA LEU A 77 12.66 31.55 9.31
C LEU A 77 13.74 31.96 10.31
N THR A 78 13.38 32.17 11.56
CA THR A 78 14.32 32.39 12.66
C THR A 78 14.15 31.29 13.71
N PHE A 79 15.26 30.78 14.25
CA PHE A 79 15.25 29.80 15.34
C PHE A 79 16.56 29.84 16.13
N SER A 80 16.54 29.34 17.36
CA SER A 80 17.75 29.11 18.15
C SER A 80 18.14 27.63 18.11
N THR A 81 19.43 27.33 17.97
CA THR A 81 19.95 25.96 17.99
C THR A 81 21.20 25.83 18.83
N LYS A 82 21.33 24.73 19.59
CA LYS A 82 22.54 24.37 20.34
C LYS A 82 23.11 23.10 19.76
N ILE A 83 24.27 23.20 19.14
CA ILE A 83 24.97 22.04 18.57
C ILE A 83 25.54 21.23 19.74
N VAL A 84 25.00 20.05 19.98
CA VAL A 84 25.52 19.13 21.00
C VAL A 84 26.72 18.39 20.46
N ARG A 85 26.66 18.00 19.19
CA ARG A 85 27.72 17.26 18.53
C ARG A 85 27.69 17.45 17.02
N GLY A 86 28.85 17.69 16.43
CA GLY A 86 29.09 17.67 15.00
C GLY A 86 28.53 18.88 14.24
N GLY A 87 27.23 19.13 14.33
CA GLY A 87 26.56 20.21 13.62
C GLY A 87 25.05 20.25 13.85
N THR A 88 24.36 21.07 13.06
CA THR A 88 22.91 21.21 13.02
C THR A 88 22.43 21.28 11.56
N GLY A 89 21.13 21.12 11.32
CA GLY A 89 20.56 21.15 9.98
C GLY A 89 19.09 21.52 9.96
N TRP A 90 18.68 22.24 8.92
CA TRP A 90 17.31 22.71 8.74
C TRP A 90 16.96 22.86 7.26
N ARG A 91 15.66 22.86 6.95
CA ARG A 91 15.12 23.11 5.62
C ARG A 91 14.24 24.35 5.57
N THR A 92 14.22 24.98 4.40
CA THR A 92 13.23 25.99 4.00
C THR A 92 12.69 25.66 2.61
N VAL A 93 11.56 26.28 2.22
CA VAL A 93 10.91 26.08 0.90
C VAL A 93 10.74 24.59 0.56
N ALA A 94 10.47 23.78 1.59
CA ALA A 94 10.40 22.34 1.47
C ALA A 94 8.98 21.87 1.19
N ALA A 95 8.87 20.70 0.57
CA ALA A 95 7.64 19.93 0.58
C ALA A 95 7.48 19.20 1.93
N LEU A 96 6.33 18.57 2.15
CA LEU A 96 6.05 17.82 3.38
C LEU A 96 6.95 16.59 3.57
N GLN A 97 7.45 16.06 2.45
CA GLN A 97 8.40 14.96 2.39
C GLN A 97 9.43 15.30 1.30
N GLY A 98 10.68 14.85 1.42
CA GLY A 98 11.63 14.93 0.31
C GLY A 98 12.30 16.28 0.05
N TYR A 99 12.01 16.92 -1.10
CA TYR A 99 12.78 18.04 -1.63
C TYR A 99 12.55 19.35 -0.86
N GLY A 100 13.55 20.22 -0.90
CA GLY A 100 13.54 21.54 -0.28
C GLY A 100 14.97 22.05 -0.10
N GLN A 101 15.14 23.36 0.14
CA GLN A 101 16.48 23.86 0.40
C GLN A 101 16.96 23.34 1.76
N TYR A 102 18.03 22.56 1.77
CA TYR A 102 18.64 21.98 2.96
C TYR A 102 19.95 22.70 3.31
N PHE A 103 20.09 23.03 4.58
CA PHE A 103 21.27 23.67 5.14
C PHE A 103 21.83 22.79 6.26
N VAL A 104 23.15 22.61 6.27
CA VAL A 104 23.88 21.93 7.33
C VAL A 104 24.99 22.86 7.81
N LEU A 105 25.00 23.15 9.10
CA LEU A 105 26.03 23.98 9.75
C LEU A 105 26.90 23.10 10.62
N THR A 106 28.19 23.04 10.34
CA THR A 106 29.16 22.19 11.06
C THR A 106 29.90 22.96 12.15
N SER A 107 30.23 22.24 13.22
CA SER A 107 31.05 22.74 14.32
C SER A 107 32.55 22.66 14.02
N GLU A 108 33.36 23.07 14.99
CA GLU A 108 34.82 22.93 15.01
C GLU A 108 35.33 21.50 15.26
N TYR A 109 34.42 20.56 15.58
CA TYR A 109 34.73 19.16 15.89
C TYR A 109 35.78 18.98 17.01
N PRO A 110 35.46 19.36 18.26
CA PRO A 110 36.34 19.18 19.41
C PRO A 110 36.64 17.70 19.68
N GLU A 111 37.59 17.45 20.59
CA GLU A 111 37.95 16.11 21.05
C GLU A 111 36.70 15.39 21.60
N GLY A 112 36.40 14.19 21.08
CA GLY A 112 35.18 13.44 21.39
C GLY A 112 34.11 13.42 20.30
N THR A 113 34.30 14.19 19.22
CA THR A 113 33.52 14.05 17.96
C THR A 113 33.62 12.61 17.44
N TYR A 114 32.57 12.11 16.79
CA TYR A 114 32.56 10.77 16.21
C TYR A 114 33.73 10.57 15.22
N LEU A 115 34.44 9.44 15.37
CA LEU A 115 35.63 9.14 14.57
C LEU A 115 35.31 9.04 13.05
N ASN A 116 34.10 8.62 12.71
CA ASN A 116 33.61 8.44 11.35
C ASN A 116 33.01 9.71 10.72
N THR A 117 33.06 10.87 11.39
CA THR A 117 32.64 12.14 10.79
C THR A 117 33.45 12.40 9.52
N ASN A 118 32.78 12.40 8.37
CA ASN A 118 33.39 12.66 7.08
C ASN A 118 33.70 14.16 6.92
N ARG A 119 34.89 14.59 7.37
CA ARG A 119 35.31 16.00 7.32
C ARG A 119 35.58 16.53 5.91
N THR A 120 35.55 15.69 4.89
CA THR A 120 35.58 16.14 3.49
C THR A 120 34.20 16.57 3.02
N LEU A 121 33.18 15.79 3.36
CA LEU A 121 31.78 16.11 3.08
C LEU A 121 31.23 17.17 4.03
N LEU A 122 31.71 17.18 5.28
CA LEU A 122 31.28 18.06 6.35
C LEU A 122 32.51 18.78 6.94
N PRO A 123 33.18 19.67 6.18
CA PRO A 123 34.32 20.42 6.70
C PRO A 123 33.94 21.25 7.94
N PRO A 124 34.86 21.48 8.89
CA PRO A 124 34.55 22.22 10.11
C PRO A 124 34.15 23.67 9.83
N ASN A 125 33.34 24.26 10.70
CA ASN A 125 32.94 25.68 10.66
C ASN A 125 32.44 26.12 9.27
N THR A 126 31.53 25.35 8.68
CA THR A 126 31.08 25.55 7.30
C THR A 126 29.56 25.48 7.23
N LEU A 127 28.94 26.44 6.55
CA LEU A 127 27.57 26.30 6.08
C LEU A 127 27.56 25.55 4.76
N ILE A 128 26.85 24.44 4.71
CA ILE A 128 26.76 23.52 3.57
C ILE A 128 25.32 23.50 3.09
N THR A 129 25.09 23.45 1.79
CA THR A 129 23.73 23.49 1.27
C THR A 129 23.51 22.70 -0.01
N ASN A 130 22.30 22.17 -0.15
CA ASN A 130 21.80 21.40 -1.31
C ASN A 130 20.26 21.50 -1.36
N TYR A 131 19.63 21.24 -2.51
CA TYR A 131 18.16 21.21 -2.63
C TYR A 131 17.56 19.79 -2.66
N GLY A 132 18.40 18.76 -2.81
CA GLY A 132 17.94 17.37 -2.93
C GLY A 132 17.36 16.76 -1.66
N TRP A 133 17.13 15.45 -1.71
CA TRP A 133 16.75 14.63 -0.54
C TRP A 133 17.80 14.64 0.56
N SER A 134 19.06 14.90 0.20
CA SER A 134 20.20 14.98 1.11
C SER A 134 21.31 15.83 0.46
N ILE A 135 22.49 15.90 1.10
CA ILE A 135 23.72 16.46 0.51
C ILE A 135 24.60 15.38 -0.15
N VAL A 136 24.08 14.14 -0.25
CA VAL A 136 24.71 12.99 -0.91
C VAL A 136 23.69 12.29 -1.80
N ASN A 137 24.14 11.80 -2.95
CA ASN A 137 23.29 11.01 -3.85
C ASN A 137 22.93 9.65 -3.24
N GLN A 138 21.71 9.22 -3.51
CA GLN A 138 21.28 7.83 -3.32
C GLN A 138 20.92 7.23 -4.68
N THR A 139 20.84 5.90 -4.78
CA THR A 139 20.71 5.15 -6.04
C THR A 139 19.66 5.71 -7.00
N THR A 140 18.52 6.16 -6.48
CA THR A 140 17.39 6.71 -7.28
C THR A 140 17.07 8.17 -6.94
N LEU A 141 17.76 8.76 -5.97
CA LEU A 141 17.52 10.11 -5.46
C LEU A 141 18.80 10.94 -5.64
N GLU A 142 19.06 11.31 -6.88
CA GLU A 142 20.15 12.22 -7.20
C GLU A 142 19.87 13.61 -6.60
N THR A 143 20.94 14.24 -6.11
CA THR A 143 20.91 15.57 -5.49
C THR A 143 21.69 16.55 -6.35
N GLY A 144 21.41 17.84 -6.18
CA GLY A 144 22.15 18.90 -6.87
C GLY A 144 23.61 18.98 -6.39
N PRO A 145 24.40 19.94 -6.91
CA PRO A 145 25.72 20.20 -6.39
C PRO A 145 25.65 20.65 -4.93
N THR A 146 26.47 20.06 -4.07
CA THR A 146 26.65 20.52 -2.68
C THR A 146 27.56 21.74 -2.67
N ILE A 147 27.08 22.83 -2.08
CA ILE A 147 27.78 24.13 -2.03
C ILE A 147 28.28 24.37 -0.61
N TYR A 148 29.51 24.89 -0.48
CA TYR A 148 30.21 25.07 0.78
C TYR A 148 30.56 26.53 1.01
N PHE A 149 30.25 27.04 2.20
CA PHE A 149 30.54 28.40 2.65
C PHE A 149 31.34 28.34 3.97
N PRO A 150 32.68 28.34 3.92
CA PRO A 150 33.51 28.39 5.12
C PRO A 150 33.27 29.67 5.92
N LEU A 151 33.14 29.55 7.23
CA LEU A 151 32.85 30.67 8.10
C LEU A 151 34.13 31.36 8.60
N PRO A 152 34.12 32.70 8.76
CA PRO A 152 35.27 33.42 9.30
C PRO A 152 35.39 33.33 10.83
N PHE A 153 34.53 32.55 11.48
CA PHE A 153 34.48 32.35 12.93
C PHE A 153 34.20 30.87 13.26
N ASN A 154 34.48 30.47 14.50
CA ASN A 154 34.24 29.12 14.96
C ASN A 154 32.78 28.92 15.39
N ILE A 155 32.24 27.76 15.04
CA ILE A 155 31.00 27.21 15.57
C ILE A 155 31.38 26.16 16.62
N LYS A 156 31.04 26.41 17.87
CA LYS A 156 31.41 25.58 19.01
C LYS A 156 30.28 24.67 19.42
N GLU A 157 30.64 23.44 19.81
CA GLU A 157 29.68 22.55 20.46
C GLU A 157 29.34 23.09 21.87
N GLY A 158 28.09 22.93 22.28
CA GLY A 158 27.58 23.35 23.59
C GLY A 158 27.13 24.82 23.68
N GLU A 159 27.33 25.63 22.64
CA GLU A 159 26.87 27.02 22.57
C GLU A 159 25.55 27.14 21.78
N TRP A 160 24.74 28.14 22.14
CA TRP A 160 23.50 28.48 21.43
C TRP A 160 23.80 29.49 20.32
N TYR A 161 23.22 29.26 19.14
CA TYR A 161 23.28 30.12 17.97
C TYR A 161 21.87 30.52 17.54
N ASN A 162 21.67 31.78 17.18
CA ASN A 162 20.47 32.26 16.54
C ASN A 162 20.65 32.23 15.02
N ILE A 163 19.81 31.47 14.33
CA ILE A 163 19.85 31.32 12.88
C ILE A 163 18.68 32.09 12.29
N SER A 164 18.94 32.88 11.24
CA SER A 164 17.90 33.47 10.39
C SER A 164 18.13 33.08 8.95
N THR A 165 17.09 32.59 8.26
CA THR A 165 17.09 32.33 6.82
C THR A 165 15.97 33.13 6.16
N THR A 166 16.32 34.20 5.45
CA THR A 166 15.36 35.03 4.71
C THR A 166 15.30 34.60 3.25
N ILE A 167 14.11 34.25 2.78
CA ILE A 167 13.85 33.84 1.40
C ILE A 167 13.59 35.08 0.54
N ASN A 168 14.22 35.15 -0.62
CA ASN A 168 13.97 36.17 -1.63
C ASN A 168 13.84 35.54 -3.03
N ALA A 169 13.51 36.36 -4.02
CA ALA A 169 13.26 35.89 -5.39
C ALA A 169 14.44 35.12 -6.04
N THR A 170 15.68 35.38 -5.62
CA THR A 170 16.88 34.81 -6.25
C THR A 170 17.65 33.84 -5.35
N GLY A 171 17.23 33.64 -4.10
CA GLY A 171 17.98 32.83 -3.15
C GLY A 171 17.57 33.01 -1.70
N TYR A 172 18.49 32.62 -0.82
CA TYR A 172 18.29 32.51 0.61
C TYR A 172 19.45 33.21 1.32
N ALA A 173 19.15 34.13 2.23
CA ALA A 173 20.14 34.85 3.02
C ALA A 173 20.19 34.26 4.44
N VAL A 174 21.30 33.61 4.79
CA VAL A 174 21.49 32.94 6.09
C VAL A 174 22.38 33.78 7.00
N SER A 175 21.88 34.17 8.17
CA SER A 175 22.65 34.87 9.21
C SER A 175 22.77 34.00 10.46
N ILE A 176 23.94 34.03 11.10
CA ILE A 176 24.27 33.29 12.33
C ILE A 176 24.66 34.34 13.38
N ASP A 177 23.91 34.43 14.48
CA ASP A 177 24.07 35.43 15.54
C ASP A 177 24.11 36.89 15.04
N GLY A 178 23.34 37.17 13.97
CA GLY A 178 23.30 38.50 13.36
C GLY A 178 24.56 38.85 12.56
N SER A 179 25.40 37.87 12.20
CA SER A 179 26.48 38.06 11.24
C SER A 179 25.98 38.57 9.90
N ASP A 180 26.88 39.14 9.09
CA ASP A 180 26.59 39.44 7.68
C ASP A 180 26.00 38.19 6.99
N PRO A 181 24.87 38.31 6.27
CA PRO A 181 24.22 37.15 5.69
C PRO A 181 25.05 36.48 4.60
N ILE A 182 25.09 35.15 4.63
CA ILE A 182 25.61 34.30 3.56
C ILE A 182 24.49 34.10 2.54
N PHE A 183 24.71 34.55 1.31
CA PHE A 183 23.74 34.41 0.23
C PHE A 183 23.92 33.07 -0.49
N VAL A 184 22.83 32.31 -0.58
CA VAL A 184 22.73 31.04 -1.30
C VAL A 184 21.79 31.20 -2.49
N SER A 185 22.31 31.04 -3.70
CA SER A 185 21.55 31.11 -4.95
C SER A 185 20.51 29.99 -5.05
N ASN A 186 19.29 30.29 -5.49
CA ASN A 186 18.25 29.28 -5.80
C ASN A 186 18.31 28.78 -7.25
N GLU A 187 19.38 29.08 -8.00
CA GLU A 187 19.48 28.68 -9.41
C GLU A 187 19.48 27.15 -9.60
N TYR A 188 20.07 26.42 -8.64
CA TYR A 188 20.18 24.96 -8.61
C TYR A 188 18.94 24.26 -8.04
N THR A 189 17.96 25.03 -7.59
CA THR A 189 16.69 24.51 -7.07
C THR A 189 15.75 24.23 -8.25
N PRO A 190 15.46 22.97 -8.65
CA PRO A 190 14.47 22.69 -9.68
C PRO A 190 13.08 23.20 -9.28
N SER A 191 12.37 23.78 -10.23
CA SER A 191 10.93 24.08 -10.15
C SER A 191 10.16 22.96 -10.83
N GLY A 192 9.03 22.55 -10.26
CA GLY A 192 8.24 21.42 -10.75
C GLY A 192 6.77 21.54 -10.36
N THR A 193 5.98 20.52 -10.67
CA THR A 193 4.60 20.44 -10.19
C THR A 193 4.61 20.18 -8.69
N GLN A 194 3.83 20.97 -7.94
CA GLN A 194 3.67 20.79 -6.50
C GLN A 194 3.14 19.39 -6.19
N SER A 195 3.73 18.74 -5.19
CA SER A 195 3.33 17.43 -4.68
C SER A 195 3.76 17.30 -3.21
N THR A 196 3.49 16.16 -2.58
CA THR A 196 4.02 15.88 -1.22
C THR A 196 5.56 15.85 -1.19
N PHE A 197 6.20 15.62 -2.34
CA PHE A 197 7.67 15.50 -2.46
C PHE A 197 8.36 16.79 -2.92
N ILE A 198 7.65 17.68 -3.62
CA ILE A 198 8.20 18.89 -4.25
C ILE A 198 7.26 20.06 -3.97
N SER A 199 7.76 21.17 -3.44
CA SER A 199 6.95 22.35 -3.07
C SER A 199 6.36 23.09 -4.28
N GLY A 200 6.99 22.94 -5.45
CA GLY A 200 6.57 23.51 -6.73
C GLY A 200 7.15 24.90 -7.02
N ASP A 201 7.53 25.64 -5.99
CA ASP A 201 8.15 26.97 -6.08
C ASP A 201 9.50 26.99 -5.35
N ARG A 202 10.44 27.83 -5.81
CA ARG A 202 11.77 28.01 -5.20
C ARG A 202 11.74 28.96 -4.00
N THR A 203 10.61 29.58 -3.73
CA THR A 203 10.41 30.62 -2.72
C THR A 203 9.26 30.32 -1.77
N ALA A 204 8.53 29.22 -2.00
CA ALA A 204 7.42 28.80 -1.15
C ALA A 204 7.53 27.34 -0.71
N GLY A 205 6.93 27.04 0.43
CA GLY A 205 6.93 25.73 1.05
C GLY A 205 7.15 25.83 2.56
N THR A 206 7.13 24.67 3.21
CA THR A 206 7.31 24.58 4.66
C THR A 206 8.80 24.59 5.05
N TRP A 207 9.06 24.52 6.36
CA TRP A 207 10.38 24.40 6.96
C TRP A 207 10.52 23.06 7.70
N GLY A 208 11.74 22.71 8.09
CA GLY A 208 11.99 21.49 8.86
C GLY A 208 13.32 21.48 9.58
N PHE A 209 13.47 20.56 10.52
CA PHE A 209 14.66 20.45 11.37
C PHE A 209 15.19 19.02 11.39
N GLY A 210 16.52 18.90 11.35
CA GLY A 210 17.21 17.62 11.36
C GLY A 210 18.69 17.83 11.08
N PRO A 211 19.57 17.60 12.07
CA PRO A 211 21.01 17.53 11.84
C PRO A 211 21.34 16.41 10.84
N PHE A 212 22.49 16.54 10.17
CA PHE A 212 22.96 15.48 9.27
C PHE A 212 23.37 14.23 10.05
N GLN A 213 23.63 13.12 9.34
CA GLN A 213 24.13 11.88 9.95
C GLN A 213 25.31 12.16 10.90
N ASP A 214 25.30 11.50 12.07
CA ASP A 214 26.30 11.63 13.14
C ASP A 214 26.39 13.04 13.77
N GLN A 215 25.31 13.83 13.69
CA GLN A 215 25.18 15.12 14.37
C GLN A 215 23.99 15.13 15.34
N GLU A 216 24.02 15.99 16.34
CA GLU A 216 22.98 16.10 17.36
C GLU A 216 22.85 17.57 17.80
N ALA A 217 21.62 18.10 17.85
CA ALA A 217 21.37 19.49 18.22
C ALA A 217 20.01 19.69 18.89
N TYR A 218 19.91 20.75 19.69
CA TYR A 218 18.63 21.29 20.15
C TYR A 218 18.10 22.36 19.21
N PHE A 219 16.78 22.51 19.15
CA PHE A 219 16.07 23.55 18.40
C PHE A 219 14.97 24.15 19.29
N THR A 220 14.84 25.48 19.30
CA THR A 220 13.83 26.22 20.09
C THR A 220 13.55 27.59 19.45
N ASN A 221 12.52 28.28 19.92
CA ASN A 221 12.19 29.68 19.55
C ASN A 221 12.04 29.86 18.03
N VAL A 222 11.27 28.99 17.39
CA VAL A 222 11.00 29.03 15.96
C VAL A 222 10.00 30.13 15.66
N VAL A 223 10.34 31.02 14.74
CA VAL A 223 9.46 32.08 14.22
C VAL A 223 9.51 32.06 12.69
N VAL A 224 8.35 32.12 12.06
CA VAL A 224 8.21 32.31 10.61
C VAL A 224 7.49 33.63 10.37
N GLU A 225 8.16 34.56 9.70
CA GLU A 225 7.63 35.89 9.41
C GLU A 225 7.45 36.08 7.90
N ALA A 226 6.30 36.59 7.48
CA ALA A 226 6.08 37.01 6.10
C ALA A 226 7.00 38.18 5.72
N GLU A 227 7.19 38.43 4.42
CA GLU A 227 8.00 39.54 3.90
C GLU A 227 7.60 40.92 4.48
N ASN A 228 6.32 41.09 4.84
CA ASN A 228 5.81 42.33 5.44
C ASN A 228 6.01 42.43 6.98
N GLY A 229 6.68 41.46 7.60
CA GLY A 229 6.94 41.38 9.04
C GLY A 229 5.79 40.78 9.87
N THR A 230 4.75 40.22 9.24
CA THR A 230 3.69 39.51 9.96
C THR A 230 4.20 38.16 10.44
N VAL A 231 4.13 37.87 11.75
CA VAL A 231 4.40 36.55 12.31
C VAL A 231 3.31 35.57 11.83
N LEU A 232 3.71 34.59 11.03
CA LEU A 232 2.86 33.52 10.51
C LEU A 232 2.84 32.29 11.43
N TYR A 233 3.96 32.02 12.11
CA TYR A 233 4.13 30.90 13.03
C TYR A 233 5.12 31.27 14.14
N GLU A 234 4.85 30.80 15.37
CA GLU A 234 5.75 30.92 16.51
C GLU A 234 5.59 29.70 17.43
N ASN A 235 6.69 29.03 17.78
CA ASN A 235 6.69 27.88 18.68
C ASN A 235 8.06 27.71 19.36
N ASP A 236 8.08 27.37 20.65
CA ASP A 236 9.33 27.13 21.40
C ASP A 236 9.86 25.69 21.27
N LEU A 237 9.12 24.81 20.59
CA LEU A 237 9.40 23.38 20.42
C LEU A 237 9.47 22.59 21.74
N LYS A 238 8.70 23.01 22.76
CA LYS A 238 8.67 22.35 24.09
C LYS A 238 7.40 21.58 24.39
N GLY A 239 6.40 21.64 23.51
CA GLY A 239 5.14 20.92 23.65
C GLY A 239 5.12 19.60 22.88
N ASP A 240 4.46 18.57 23.43
CA ASP A 240 4.36 17.25 22.79
C ASP A 240 3.67 17.27 21.42
N LEU A 241 2.75 18.23 21.19
CA LEU A 241 2.07 18.41 19.90
C LEU A 241 3.03 18.70 18.74
N VAL A 242 4.25 19.18 19.03
CA VAL A 242 5.31 19.37 18.04
C VAL A 242 5.64 18.04 17.36
N LEU A 243 5.60 16.93 18.09
CA LEU A 243 5.92 15.63 17.51
C LEU A 243 4.92 15.23 16.42
N GLU A 244 3.63 15.51 16.63
CA GLU A 244 2.57 15.27 15.65
C GLU A 244 2.65 16.24 14.46
N GLU A 245 2.92 17.53 14.71
CA GLU A 245 3.07 18.54 13.66
C GLU A 245 4.17 18.15 12.67
N TYR A 246 5.30 17.70 13.19
CA TYR A 246 6.49 17.35 12.40
C TYR A 246 6.47 15.91 11.87
N GLY A 247 5.44 15.12 12.18
CA GLY A 247 5.33 13.74 11.70
C GLY A 247 6.35 12.78 12.32
N VAL A 248 6.74 13.03 13.57
CA VAL A 248 7.77 12.28 14.30
C VAL A 248 7.26 11.77 15.64
N ALA A 249 5.96 11.83 15.93
CA ALA A 249 5.37 11.23 17.11
C ALA A 249 5.47 9.70 17.07
N ALA A 250 5.28 9.07 18.23
CA ALA A 250 5.08 7.63 18.26
C ALA A 250 3.79 7.25 17.50
N ASN A 251 3.76 6.08 16.85
CA ASN A 251 2.54 5.65 16.19
C ASN A 251 1.42 5.39 17.21
N THR A 252 0.22 5.87 16.92
CA THR A 252 -0.94 5.81 17.84
C THR A 252 -1.85 4.60 17.58
N HIS A 253 -1.69 3.95 16.43
CA HIS A 253 -2.57 2.87 15.97
C HIS A 253 -1.78 1.60 15.68
N ASN A 254 -2.48 0.47 15.81
CA ASN A 254 -2.07 -0.80 15.21
C ASN A 254 -2.24 -0.68 13.69
N VAL A 255 -1.15 -0.60 12.94
CA VAL A 255 -1.19 -0.36 11.50
C VAL A 255 -0.37 -1.41 10.75
N CYS A 256 -0.80 -1.73 9.55
CA CYS A 256 0.00 -2.50 8.60
C CYS A 256 0.58 -1.60 7.52
N LEU A 257 1.88 -1.77 7.28
CA LEU A 257 2.66 -1.02 6.33
C LEU A 257 2.78 -1.78 5.00
N ASP A 258 3.15 -1.07 3.95
CA ASP A 258 3.58 -1.61 2.66
C ASP A 258 4.75 -2.59 2.78
N GLY A 259 5.75 -2.26 3.59
CA GLY A 259 6.91 -3.11 3.80
C GLY A 259 7.52 -2.99 5.19
N ALA A 260 8.20 -4.06 5.62
CA ALA A 260 8.77 -4.14 6.95
C ALA A 260 10.08 -3.35 7.15
N LYS A 261 10.77 -2.98 6.06
CA LYS A 261 12.13 -2.40 6.12
C LYS A 261 12.21 -0.99 5.54
N ARG A 262 11.92 -0.83 4.24
CA ARG A 262 11.90 0.47 3.55
C ARG A 262 10.47 0.99 3.43
N ASP A 263 10.36 2.28 3.14
CA ASP A 263 9.12 3.09 3.02
C ASP A 263 8.35 3.19 4.34
N ARG A 264 7.88 2.05 4.87
CA ARG A 264 7.16 1.95 6.14
C ARG A 264 5.97 2.91 6.19
N LEU A 265 5.19 2.93 5.12
CA LEU A 265 4.01 3.78 4.95
C LEU A 265 2.73 2.95 4.99
N VAL A 266 1.64 3.53 5.46
CA VAL A 266 0.33 2.89 5.52
C VAL A 266 -0.37 3.04 4.17
N TRP A 267 0.00 2.23 3.19
CA TRP A 267 -0.56 2.28 1.83
C TRP A 267 -1.86 1.47 1.71
N MET A 268 -2.98 2.13 1.39
CA MET A 268 -4.29 1.47 1.37
C MET A 268 -4.55 0.58 0.15
N GLY A 269 -3.80 0.76 -0.94
CA GLY A 269 -3.86 -0.15 -2.10
C GLY A 269 -3.25 -1.51 -1.77
N ASP A 270 -2.08 -1.51 -1.12
CA ASP A 270 -1.40 -2.69 -0.58
C ASP A 270 -2.23 -3.41 0.47
N TYR A 271 -2.98 -2.64 1.25
CA TYR A 271 -3.77 -3.14 2.34
C TYR A 271 -4.88 -4.10 1.89
N ALA A 272 -5.36 -4.00 0.65
CA ALA A 272 -6.34 -4.94 0.08
C ALA A 272 -5.87 -6.41 0.18
N HIS A 273 -4.60 -6.69 -0.15
CA HIS A 273 -4.01 -8.02 0.03
C HIS A 273 -3.78 -8.33 1.50
N THR A 274 -3.24 -7.36 2.24
CA THR A 274 -2.87 -7.53 3.66
C THR A 274 -4.07 -7.90 4.53
N GLN A 275 -5.22 -7.28 4.32
CA GLN A 275 -6.44 -7.55 5.05
C GLN A 275 -6.88 -9.02 4.90
N ARG A 276 -6.80 -9.56 3.67
CA ARG A 276 -7.16 -10.97 3.41
C ARG A 276 -6.12 -11.95 3.91
N ILE A 277 -4.84 -11.56 3.91
CA ILE A 277 -3.79 -12.34 4.58
C ILE A 277 -4.08 -12.46 6.08
N ILE A 278 -4.42 -11.35 6.76
CA ILE A 278 -4.81 -11.37 8.18
C ILE A 278 -5.99 -12.33 8.39
N GLY A 279 -7.05 -12.20 7.58
CA GLY A 279 -8.25 -13.05 7.66
C GLY A 279 -7.97 -14.54 7.44
N ALA A 280 -7.03 -14.89 6.57
CA ALA A 280 -6.67 -16.28 6.28
C ALA A 280 -5.66 -16.89 7.27
N SER A 281 -4.97 -16.07 8.09
CA SER A 281 -3.82 -16.54 8.87
C SER A 281 -3.83 -16.07 10.34
N THR A 282 -3.32 -14.87 10.63
CA THR A 282 -3.06 -14.39 11.99
C THR A 282 -4.34 -14.11 12.77
N ASN A 283 -5.43 -13.75 12.06
CA ASN A 283 -6.70 -13.30 12.61
C ASN A 283 -6.55 -12.17 13.64
N SER A 284 -5.54 -11.32 13.46
CA SER A 284 -5.27 -10.17 14.31
C SER A 284 -6.15 -8.99 13.92
N SER A 285 -7.42 -9.04 14.34
CA SER A 285 -8.45 -8.04 14.01
C SER A 285 -8.09 -6.63 14.44
N GLU A 286 -7.26 -6.48 15.46
CA GLU A 286 -6.78 -5.19 15.97
C GLU A 286 -5.96 -4.41 14.93
N PHE A 287 -5.18 -5.09 14.09
CA PHE A 287 -4.49 -4.47 12.97
C PHE A 287 -5.46 -4.12 11.84
N SER A 288 -6.52 -4.93 11.66
CA SER A 288 -7.58 -4.63 10.69
C SER A 288 -8.34 -3.36 11.03
N THR A 289 -8.91 -3.29 12.23
CA THR A 289 -9.65 -2.11 12.66
C THR A 289 -8.73 -0.89 12.80
N GLY A 290 -7.50 -1.08 13.28
CA GLY A 290 -6.53 0.00 13.45
C GLY A 290 -6.12 0.64 12.12
N THR A 291 -5.79 -0.17 11.10
CA THR A 291 -5.39 0.34 9.78
C THR A 291 -6.56 1.02 9.05
N LEU A 292 -7.75 0.39 9.06
CA LEU A 292 -8.94 0.96 8.41
C LEU A 292 -9.39 2.27 9.07
N ALA A 293 -9.41 2.33 10.41
CA ALA A 293 -9.75 3.55 11.13
C ALA A 293 -8.71 4.66 10.88
N TYR A 294 -7.42 4.31 10.91
CA TYR A 294 -6.34 5.26 10.65
C TYR A 294 -6.51 5.94 9.30
N ALA A 295 -6.79 5.21 8.22
CA ALA A 295 -7.02 5.81 6.90
C ALA A 295 -8.20 6.81 6.87
N LEU A 296 -9.26 6.59 7.67
CA LEU A 296 -10.41 7.48 7.76
C LEU A 296 -10.16 8.73 8.59
N GLU A 297 -9.28 8.68 9.59
CA GLU A 297 -8.87 9.87 10.34
C GLU A 297 -8.20 10.89 9.43
N TRP A 298 -7.57 10.42 8.36
CA TRP A 298 -6.96 11.21 7.29
C TRP A 298 -7.92 11.50 6.13
N GLN A 299 -9.23 11.36 6.31
CA GLN A 299 -10.19 11.66 5.25
C GLN A 299 -10.10 13.14 4.84
N ALA A 300 -9.88 13.38 3.55
CA ALA A 300 -9.80 14.72 2.99
C ALA A 300 -11.15 15.45 3.09
N SER A 301 -11.10 16.76 3.33
CA SER A 301 -12.30 17.59 3.37
C SER A 301 -12.98 17.66 2.00
N ASN A 302 -14.29 17.92 1.99
CA ASN A 302 -15.09 17.99 0.76
C ASN A 302 -14.73 19.17 -0.16
N ASP A 303 -14.02 20.18 0.36
CA ASP A 303 -13.52 21.34 -0.39
C ASP A 303 -12.08 21.17 -0.90
N SER A 304 -11.43 20.05 -0.56
CA SER A 304 -10.09 19.72 -1.06
C SER A 304 -10.10 19.31 -2.53
N GLN A 305 -8.91 19.18 -3.13
CA GLN A 305 -8.73 18.61 -4.47
C GLN A 305 -9.11 17.12 -4.57
N TYR A 306 -9.26 16.44 -3.43
CA TYR A 306 -9.57 15.01 -3.32
C TYR A 306 -10.79 14.83 -2.41
N PRO A 307 -11.96 15.38 -2.78
CA PRO A 307 -13.07 15.56 -1.86
C PRO A 307 -13.49 14.25 -1.23
N GLY A 308 -13.43 14.15 0.10
CA GLY A 308 -13.91 12.99 0.85
C GLY A 308 -13.09 11.71 0.73
N PHE A 309 -11.93 11.72 0.05
CA PHE A 309 -11.08 10.53 -0.10
C PHE A 309 -10.45 10.14 1.24
N SER A 310 -10.31 8.85 1.52
CA SER A 310 -9.52 8.37 2.67
C SER A 310 -8.04 8.59 2.43
N GLY A 311 -7.25 8.68 3.50
CA GLY A 311 -5.80 8.75 3.41
C GLY A 311 -5.22 7.57 2.63
N MET A 312 -4.37 7.84 1.64
CA MET A 312 -3.79 6.81 0.77
C MET A 312 -2.54 6.18 1.37
N SER A 313 -1.67 7.00 1.97
CA SER A 313 -0.32 6.69 2.44
C SER A 313 0.05 7.55 3.66
N ALA A 314 -0.85 7.62 4.64
CA ALA A 314 -0.68 8.50 5.80
C ALA A 314 0.58 8.18 6.62
N SER A 315 1.42 9.20 6.83
CA SER A 315 2.67 9.10 7.58
C SER A 315 2.39 8.80 9.05
N MET A 316 2.95 7.71 9.57
CA MET A 316 2.92 7.43 11.01
C MET A 316 3.57 8.56 11.79
N GLY A 317 3.04 8.85 12.98
CA GLY A 317 3.57 9.90 13.85
C GLY A 317 3.17 11.32 13.45
N ALA A 318 2.41 11.48 12.36
CA ALA A 318 1.74 12.73 12.02
C ALA A 318 0.28 12.71 12.49
N SER A 319 -0.35 13.88 12.53
CA SER A 319 -1.76 14.01 12.93
C SER A 319 -2.55 14.84 11.92
N PRO A 320 -3.79 14.40 11.55
CA PRO A 320 -4.66 15.17 10.67
C PRO A 320 -5.10 16.51 11.29
N ALA A 321 -4.88 16.72 12.59
CA ALA A 321 -5.08 18.01 13.25
C ALA A 321 -4.23 19.14 12.65
N PHE A 322 -3.11 18.80 11.99
CA PHE A 322 -2.24 19.75 11.30
C PHE A 322 -2.43 19.72 9.76
N GLY A 323 -3.56 19.21 9.30
CA GLY A 323 -3.90 19.09 7.89
C GLY A 323 -3.68 17.69 7.35
N THR A 324 -4.37 17.36 6.26
CA THR A 324 -4.43 15.98 5.74
C THR A 324 -3.54 15.74 4.52
N ALA A 325 -2.75 16.73 4.10
CA ALA A 325 -1.93 16.65 2.90
C ALA A 325 -0.85 15.56 2.96
N ARG A 326 -0.35 15.24 4.17
CA ARG A 326 0.60 14.13 4.38
C ARG A 326 0.03 12.76 4.02
N ALA A 327 -1.29 12.62 3.96
CA ALA A 327 -1.91 11.36 3.62
C ALA A 327 -1.70 10.95 2.18
N GLY A 328 -1.50 11.91 1.27
CA GLY A 328 -1.47 11.66 -0.17
C GLY A 328 -2.80 11.09 -0.70
N TYR A 329 -3.11 11.36 -1.98
CA TYR A 329 -4.39 10.92 -2.57
C TYR A 329 -4.29 10.65 -4.09
N ALA A 330 -3.10 10.75 -4.67
CA ALA A 330 -2.92 10.86 -6.12
C ALA A 330 -2.99 9.51 -6.88
N LEU A 331 -3.07 8.38 -6.17
CA LEU A 331 -3.43 7.07 -6.77
C LEU A 331 -4.90 6.80 -6.48
N ILE A 332 -5.75 7.07 -7.47
CA ILE A 332 -7.19 7.18 -7.25
C ILE A 332 -7.84 5.82 -6.97
N ASP A 333 -7.36 4.75 -7.60
CA ASP A 333 -7.85 3.38 -7.40
C ASP A 333 -7.45 2.77 -6.05
N TYR A 334 -6.60 3.44 -5.27
CA TYR A 334 -6.35 3.05 -3.87
C TYR A 334 -7.58 3.32 -2.99
N GLN A 335 -8.46 4.24 -3.40
CA GLN A 335 -9.78 4.42 -2.76
C GLN A 335 -10.67 3.19 -3.00
N PHE A 336 -10.55 2.55 -4.17
CA PHE A 336 -11.29 1.31 -4.46
C PHE A 336 -10.71 0.16 -3.61
N GLY A 337 -9.38 0.08 -3.53
CA GLY A 337 -8.68 -0.89 -2.68
C GLY A 337 -9.07 -0.76 -1.21
N TYR A 338 -9.20 0.48 -0.71
CA TYR A 338 -9.69 0.78 0.63
C TYR A 338 -11.11 0.23 0.88
N LEU A 339 -12.05 0.48 -0.04
CA LEU A 339 -13.43 -0.01 0.07
C LEU A 339 -13.48 -1.55 0.01
N ILE A 340 -12.69 -2.18 -0.86
CA ILE A 340 -12.56 -3.64 -0.94
C ILE A 340 -12.02 -4.19 0.38
N ALA A 341 -10.93 -3.61 0.93
CA ALA A 341 -10.37 -4.06 2.20
C ALA A 341 -11.36 -3.91 3.36
N PHE A 342 -12.13 -2.81 3.42
CA PHE A 342 -13.16 -2.64 4.45
C PHE A 342 -14.26 -3.71 4.31
N ALA A 343 -14.69 -3.99 3.08
CA ALA A 343 -15.66 -5.03 2.81
C ALA A 343 -15.13 -6.43 3.17
N ASP A 344 -13.88 -6.75 2.83
CA ASP A 344 -13.24 -8.02 3.18
C ASP A 344 -13.13 -8.20 4.70
N TYR A 345 -12.77 -7.14 5.44
CA TYR A 345 -12.80 -7.15 6.90
C TYR A 345 -14.20 -7.46 7.44
N PHE A 346 -15.23 -6.75 6.95
CA PHE A 346 -16.59 -6.97 7.40
C PHE A 346 -17.12 -8.36 7.01
N HIS A 347 -16.77 -8.85 5.82
CA HIS A 347 -17.13 -10.19 5.38
C HIS A 347 -16.49 -11.27 6.25
N ALA A 348 -15.22 -11.10 6.65
CA ALA A 348 -14.53 -12.03 7.53
C ALA A 348 -15.07 -12.01 8.98
N THR A 349 -15.47 -10.84 9.49
CA THR A 349 -15.73 -10.66 10.93
C THR A 349 -17.20 -10.47 11.30
N GLY A 350 -18.00 -9.86 10.42
CA GLY A 350 -19.36 -9.42 10.71
C GLY A 350 -19.43 -8.31 11.75
N ASP A 351 -18.36 -7.52 11.92
CA ASP A 351 -18.25 -6.45 12.93
C ASP A 351 -19.16 -5.25 12.59
N LEU A 352 -20.44 -5.39 12.94
CA LEU A 352 -21.46 -4.38 12.73
C LEU A 352 -21.23 -3.09 13.53
N PRO A 353 -20.77 -3.12 14.80
CA PRO A 353 -20.40 -1.90 15.52
C PRO A 353 -19.34 -1.07 14.78
N PHE A 354 -18.26 -1.69 14.30
CA PHE A 354 -17.21 -0.99 13.55
C PHE A 354 -17.74 -0.41 12.23
N LEU A 355 -18.48 -1.22 11.46
CA LEU A 355 -19.13 -0.75 10.24
C LEU A 355 -20.04 0.45 10.53
N THR A 356 -20.92 0.36 11.53
CA THR A 356 -21.88 1.42 11.87
C THR A 356 -21.19 2.73 12.26
N ALA A 357 -20.08 2.65 13.00
CA ALA A 357 -19.31 3.82 13.41
C ALA A 357 -18.66 4.55 12.22
N HIS A 358 -18.20 3.81 11.21
CA HIS A 358 -17.43 4.36 10.09
C HIS A 358 -18.22 4.51 8.78
N PHE A 359 -19.43 3.94 8.70
CA PHE A 359 -20.27 3.98 7.51
C PHE A 359 -20.55 5.40 6.96
N PRO A 360 -20.76 6.45 7.79
CA PRO A 360 -20.92 7.81 7.26
C PRO A 360 -19.72 8.28 6.43
N SER A 361 -18.49 7.98 6.85
CA SER A 361 -17.29 8.32 6.08
C SER A 361 -17.17 7.49 4.81
N LEU A 362 -17.52 6.19 4.86
CA LEU A 362 -17.57 5.33 3.67
C LEU A 362 -18.57 5.86 2.64
N LYS A 363 -19.75 6.28 3.11
CA LYS A 363 -20.78 6.88 2.26
C LYS A 363 -20.28 8.15 1.57
N THR A 364 -19.53 9.00 2.27
CA THR A 364 -18.89 10.18 1.68
C THR A 364 -17.86 9.80 0.62
N ILE A 365 -17.01 8.80 0.86
CA ILE A 365 -16.04 8.30 -0.13
C ILE A 365 -16.77 7.84 -1.39
N VAL A 366 -17.73 6.91 -1.26
CA VAL A 366 -18.45 6.34 -2.40
C VAL A 366 -19.20 7.42 -3.19
N ALA A 367 -19.90 8.33 -2.50
CA ALA A 367 -20.61 9.42 -3.15
C ALA A 367 -19.66 10.33 -3.96
N SER A 368 -18.49 10.64 -3.40
CA SER A 368 -17.48 11.44 -4.09
C SER A 368 -16.88 10.74 -5.31
N LEU A 369 -16.55 9.45 -5.18
CA LEU A 369 -16.00 8.66 -6.30
C LEU A 369 -17.01 8.58 -7.45
N ILE A 370 -18.29 8.32 -7.17
CA ILE A 370 -19.34 8.29 -8.20
C ILE A 370 -19.47 9.66 -8.87
N ALA A 371 -19.53 10.74 -8.08
CA ALA A 371 -19.76 12.09 -8.61
C ALA A 371 -18.61 12.62 -9.47
N ASN A 372 -17.37 12.23 -9.16
CA ASN A 372 -16.18 12.81 -9.79
C ASN A 372 -15.51 11.90 -10.82
N LEU A 373 -15.71 10.58 -10.74
CA LEU A 373 -14.97 9.64 -11.60
C LEU A 373 -15.80 9.01 -12.72
N VAL A 374 -17.13 8.91 -12.58
CA VAL A 374 -17.95 8.31 -13.64
C VAL A 374 -18.07 9.29 -14.81
N ASP A 375 -17.52 8.92 -15.96
CA ASP A 375 -17.61 9.70 -17.20
C ASP A 375 -19.06 9.61 -17.73
N PRO A 376 -19.79 10.73 -17.83
CA PRO A 376 -21.18 10.72 -18.27
C PRO A 376 -21.37 10.35 -19.75
N ALA A 377 -20.31 10.36 -20.57
CA ALA A 377 -20.38 10.00 -21.98
C ALA A 377 -20.17 8.51 -22.22
N THR A 378 -19.30 7.87 -21.44
CA THR A 378 -18.91 6.46 -21.62
C THR A 378 -19.47 5.53 -20.55
N HIS A 379 -19.90 6.08 -19.41
CA HIS A 379 -20.23 5.35 -18.17
C HIS A 379 -19.05 4.53 -17.60
N LEU A 380 -17.82 4.75 -18.09
CA LEU A 380 -16.60 4.22 -17.49
C LEU A 380 -16.05 5.19 -16.45
N VAL A 381 -14.89 4.87 -15.86
CA VAL A 381 -14.22 5.76 -14.90
C VAL A 381 -13.08 6.56 -15.55
N SER A 382 -12.95 7.81 -15.14
CA SER A 382 -11.90 8.74 -15.51
C SER A 382 -11.51 9.59 -14.31
N THR A 383 -10.24 9.94 -14.19
CA THR A 383 -9.77 10.88 -13.15
C THR A 383 -10.39 12.27 -13.32
N GLY A 384 -10.79 12.64 -14.55
CA GLY A 384 -11.47 13.90 -14.83
C GLY A 384 -10.64 15.11 -14.39
N SER A 385 -11.17 15.90 -13.47
CA SER A 385 -10.49 17.04 -12.86
C SER A 385 -9.71 16.71 -11.58
N ILE A 386 -9.85 15.49 -11.05
CA ILE A 386 -9.12 15.06 -9.85
C ILE A 386 -7.65 14.83 -10.24
N PRO A 387 -6.69 15.57 -9.65
CA PRO A 387 -5.28 15.36 -9.97
C PRO A 387 -4.84 13.94 -9.58
N GLY A 388 -4.10 13.24 -10.43
CA GLY A 388 -3.59 11.91 -10.11
C GLY A 388 -3.65 10.93 -11.27
N THR A 389 -3.45 9.65 -10.95
CA THR A 389 -3.55 8.53 -11.90
C THR A 389 -4.23 7.34 -11.25
N PHE A 390 -4.63 6.38 -12.06
CA PHE A 390 -4.87 5.02 -11.59
C PHE A 390 -3.55 4.25 -11.62
N PHE A 391 -3.29 3.42 -10.61
CA PHE A 391 -2.14 2.53 -10.54
C PHE A 391 -2.31 1.33 -11.49
N LEU A 392 -3.54 0.81 -11.63
CA LEU A 392 -3.85 -0.41 -12.36
C LEU A 392 -3.99 -0.23 -13.87
N GLY A 393 -4.00 1.01 -14.37
CA GLY A 393 -4.25 1.31 -15.77
C GLY A 393 -4.29 2.80 -16.10
N PRO A 394 -4.72 3.16 -17.33
CA PRO A 394 -4.75 4.54 -17.78
C PRO A 394 -5.71 5.42 -16.97
N ALA A 395 -5.42 6.71 -16.90
CA ALA A 395 -6.17 7.72 -16.14
C ALA A 395 -7.60 7.99 -16.64
N ALA A 396 -7.98 7.49 -17.82
CA ALA A 396 -9.31 7.67 -18.40
C ALA A 396 -9.78 6.39 -19.12
N ASN A 397 -11.04 6.03 -18.90
CA ASN A 397 -11.78 5.01 -19.65
C ASN A 397 -11.03 3.68 -19.79
N GLY A 398 -10.34 3.27 -18.71
CA GLY A 398 -9.55 2.04 -18.65
C GLY A 398 -10.35 0.85 -18.09
N THR A 399 -10.09 -0.35 -18.61
CA THR A 399 -10.81 -1.58 -18.19
C THR A 399 -10.58 -1.89 -16.72
N ALA A 400 -9.31 -1.95 -16.28
CA ALA A 400 -9.00 -2.38 -14.93
C ALA A 400 -9.54 -1.40 -13.86
N PRO A 401 -9.34 -0.07 -13.97
CA PRO A 401 -9.95 0.88 -13.02
C PRO A 401 -11.47 0.81 -13.01
N ALA A 402 -12.13 0.70 -14.18
CA ALA A 402 -13.60 0.63 -14.25
C ALA A 402 -14.15 -0.65 -13.64
N ALA A 403 -13.54 -1.80 -13.94
CA ALA A 403 -13.95 -3.09 -13.39
C ALA A 403 -13.69 -3.19 -11.87
N MET A 404 -12.55 -2.67 -11.39
CA MET A 404 -12.28 -2.58 -9.95
C MET A 404 -13.26 -1.65 -9.25
N PHE A 405 -13.61 -0.51 -9.86
CA PHE A 405 -14.60 0.41 -9.32
C PHE A 405 -15.98 -0.25 -9.18
N ALA A 406 -16.46 -0.94 -10.23
CA ALA A 406 -17.71 -1.69 -10.17
C ALA A 406 -17.69 -2.76 -9.08
N TYR A 407 -16.57 -3.49 -8.95
CA TYR A 407 -16.38 -4.48 -7.88
C TYR A 407 -16.44 -3.84 -6.48
N ALA A 408 -15.74 -2.72 -6.27
CA ALA A 408 -15.75 -1.99 -5.00
C ALA A 408 -17.13 -1.42 -4.65
N LEU A 409 -17.89 -0.94 -5.64
CA LEU A 409 -19.25 -0.44 -5.45
C LEU A 409 -20.23 -1.55 -5.05
N ASP A 410 -20.14 -2.73 -5.67
CA ASP A 410 -21.01 -3.87 -5.34
C ASP A 410 -20.75 -4.35 -3.89
N LEU A 411 -19.48 -4.48 -3.51
CA LEU A 411 -19.09 -4.78 -2.12
C LEU A 411 -19.57 -3.68 -1.15
N SER A 412 -19.43 -2.42 -1.53
CA SER A 412 -19.91 -1.28 -0.73
C SER A 412 -21.43 -1.27 -0.58
N ALA A 413 -22.18 -1.71 -1.60
CA ALA A 413 -23.64 -1.86 -1.50
C ALA A 413 -24.04 -2.94 -0.48
N GLY A 414 -23.24 -4.01 -0.37
CA GLY A 414 -23.33 -4.99 0.72
C GLY A 414 -23.13 -4.35 2.10
N LEU A 415 -22.12 -3.49 2.25
CA LEU A 415 -21.88 -2.72 3.48
C LEU A 415 -23.05 -1.78 3.81
N ALA A 416 -23.58 -1.07 2.82
CA ALA A 416 -24.74 -0.19 3.00
C ALA A 416 -25.99 -0.95 3.45
N THR A 417 -26.22 -2.13 2.86
CA THR A 417 -27.31 -3.02 3.29
C THR A 417 -27.15 -3.42 4.75
N ALA A 418 -25.94 -3.83 5.16
CA ALA A 418 -25.64 -4.20 6.53
C ALA A 418 -25.77 -3.02 7.52
N ALA A 419 -25.44 -1.80 7.09
CA ALA A 419 -25.60 -0.58 7.85
C ALA A 419 -27.06 -0.04 7.89
N GLY A 420 -27.99 -0.68 7.17
CA GLY A 420 -29.40 -0.28 7.11
C GLY A 420 -29.72 0.86 6.11
N ASP A 421 -28.79 1.20 5.22
CA ASP A 421 -28.94 2.24 4.19
C ASP A 421 -29.27 1.62 2.82
N GLY A 422 -30.51 1.12 2.70
CA GLY A 422 -30.98 0.45 1.48
C GLY A 422 -31.06 1.36 0.25
N GLU A 423 -31.18 2.68 0.44
CA GLU A 423 -31.17 3.65 -0.66
C GLU A 423 -29.77 3.72 -1.29
N SER A 424 -28.73 3.89 -0.46
CA SER A 424 -27.35 3.91 -0.94
C SER A 424 -26.96 2.57 -1.55
N ALA A 425 -27.37 1.45 -0.93
CA ALA A 425 -27.14 0.11 -1.48
C ALA A 425 -27.69 -0.02 -2.92
N ALA A 426 -28.96 0.34 -3.12
CA ALA A 426 -29.58 0.24 -4.45
C ALA A 426 -28.92 1.19 -5.46
N ALA A 427 -28.59 2.42 -5.06
CA ALA A 427 -27.94 3.40 -5.94
C ALA A 427 -26.54 2.95 -6.37
N TRP A 428 -25.73 2.44 -5.43
CA TRP A 428 -24.37 1.99 -5.71
C TRP A 428 -24.35 0.73 -6.58
N SER A 429 -25.25 -0.24 -6.32
CA SER A 429 -25.41 -1.41 -7.20
C SER A 429 -25.85 -1.02 -8.62
N ALA A 430 -26.72 0.00 -8.76
CA ALA A 430 -27.13 0.47 -10.08
C ALA A 430 -25.94 1.05 -10.87
N VAL A 431 -25.14 1.93 -10.23
CA VAL A 431 -23.93 2.49 -10.85
C VAL A 431 -22.90 1.39 -11.18
N ALA A 432 -22.70 0.41 -10.28
CA ALA A 432 -21.84 -0.73 -10.55
C ALA A 432 -22.29 -1.50 -11.80
N GLY A 433 -23.60 -1.71 -11.95
CA GLY A 433 -24.20 -2.35 -13.11
C GLY A 433 -23.99 -1.57 -14.41
N ASP A 434 -24.17 -0.25 -14.38
CA ASP A 434 -23.95 0.62 -15.55
C ASP A 434 -22.49 0.61 -16.01
N VAL A 435 -21.54 0.72 -15.06
CA VAL A 435 -20.10 0.64 -15.35
C VAL A 435 -19.73 -0.75 -15.89
N ALA A 436 -20.26 -1.82 -15.29
CA ALA A 436 -20.06 -3.19 -15.75
C ALA A 436 -20.55 -3.41 -17.19
N ALA A 437 -21.73 -2.87 -17.53
CA ALA A 437 -22.26 -2.91 -18.88
C ALA A 437 -21.34 -2.17 -19.86
N ALA A 438 -20.89 -0.96 -19.51
CA ALA A 438 -19.98 -0.17 -20.32
C ALA A 438 -18.63 -0.87 -20.58
N VAL A 439 -18.05 -1.55 -19.57
CA VAL A 439 -16.82 -2.35 -19.77
C VAL A 439 -17.02 -3.43 -20.82
N ASN A 440 -18.15 -4.14 -20.78
CA ASN A 440 -18.45 -5.21 -21.73
C ASN A 440 -18.79 -4.71 -23.14
N GLU A 441 -19.44 -3.56 -23.25
CA GLU A 441 -19.87 -2.97 -24.53
C GLU A 441 -18.71 -2.27 -25.23
N LEU A 442 -17.92 -1.49 -24.49
CA LEU A 442 -16.96 -0.55 -25.07
C LEU A 442 -15.52 -1.06 -25.09
N LEU A 443 -15.14 -1.99 -24.19
CA LEU A 443 -13.73 -2.38 -24.01
C LEU A 443 -13.42 -3.82 -24.43
N TRP A 444 -14.42 -4.66 -24.67
CA TRP A 444 -14.20 -6.01 -25.18
C TRP A 444 -13.82 -5.99 -26.67
N ASN A 445 -12.72 -6.65 -27.01
CA ASN A 445 -12.28 -6.82 -28.39
C ASN A 445 -12.44 -8.29 -28.81
N GLU A 446 -13.44 -8.55 -29.67
CA GLU A 446 -13.74 -9.89 -30.21
C GLU A 446 -12.62 -10.46 -31.08
N GLU A 447 -11.85 -9.62 -31.79
CA GLU A 447 -10.77 -10.07 -32.68
C GLU A 447 -9.57 -10.59 -31.88
N THR A 448 -9.22 -9.89 -30.80
CA THR A 448 -8.10 -10.27 -29.95
C THR A 448 -8.49 -11.19 -28.81
N GLY A 449 -9.79 -11.36 -28.54
CA GLY A 449 -10.30 -12.13 -27.40
C GLY A 449 -9.86 -11.55 -26.05
N THR A 450 -9.73 -10.23 -25.97
CA THR A 450 -9.25 -9.54 -24.75
C THR A 450 -10.06 -8.29 -24.48
N TYR A 451 -10.07 -7.84 -23.23
CA TYR A 451 -10.42 -6.46 -22.93
C TYR A 451 -9.23 -5.54 -23.24
N ALA A 452 -9.49 -4.46 -23.98
CA ALA A 452 -8.51 -3.42 -24.23
C ALA A 452 -8.05 -2.76 -22.93
N VAL A 453 -6.86 -2.18 -22.90
CA VAL A 453 -6.38 -1.45 -21.71
C VAL A 453 -7.23 -0.20 -21.44
N SER A 454 -7.58 0.55 -22.50
CA SER A 454 -8.53 1.67 -22.48
C SER A 454 -9.08 1.95 -23.88
N LEU A 455 -10.12 2.79 -23.98
CA LEU A 455 -10.63 3.29 -25.25
C LEU A 455 -9.56 4.01 -26.08
N ASP A 456 -8.66 4.74 -25.43
CA ASP A 456 -7.62 5.55 -26.07
C ASP A 456 -6.41 4.72 -26.54
N SER A 457 -6.27 3.47 -26.07
CA SER A 457 -5.16 2.58 -26.43
C SER A 457 -5.26 1.99 -27.84
N GLY A 458 -6.27 2.38 -28.62
CA GLY A 458 -6.50 1.88 -29.97
C GLY A 458 -6.83 0.38 -30.02
N PHE A 459 -7.27 -0.20 -28.91
CA PHE A 459 -7.65 -1.62 -28.76
C PHE A 459 -6.56 -2.66 -29.08
N ALA A 460 -5.31 -2.21 -29.28
CA ALA A 460 -4.18 -3.06 -29.63
C ALA A 460 -3.55 -3.74 -28.40
N ASN A 461 -3.74 -3.14 -27.22
CA ASN A 461 -3.08 -3.57 -25.99
C ASN A 461 -4.04 -4.26 -25.02
N SER A 462 -3.51 -5.23 -24.29
CA SER A 462 -4.15 -5.91 -23.16
C SER A 462 -3.21 -5.91 -21.95
N SER A 463 -3.77 -6.14 -20.76
CA SER A 463 -2.99 -6.25 -19.51
C SER A 463 -3.50 -7.39 -18.64
N ILE A 464 -2.67 -7.83 -17.70
CA ILE A 464 -3.10 -8.81 -16.69
C ILE A 464 -4.26 -8.28 -15.83
N THR A 465 -4.27 -6.98 -15.54
CA THR A 465 -5.33 -6.34 -14.75
C THR A 465 -6.65 -6.19 -15.53
N SER A 466 -6.58 -5.94 -16.85
CA SER A 466 -7.73 -5.96 -17.75
C SER A 466 -8.30 -7.36 -17.97
N THR A 467 -7.58 -8.41 -17.59
CA THR A 467 -8.12 -9.79 -17.50
C THR A 467 -8.68 -10.07 -16.11
N ALA A 468 -7.93 -9.73 -15.06
CA ALA A 468 -8.27 -10.06 -13.68
C ALA A 468 -9.56 -9.40 -13.20
N PHE A 469 -9.68 -8.07 -13.30
CA PHE A 469 -10.81 -7.36 -12.68
C PHE A 469 -12.16 -7.62 -13.33
N PRO A 470 -12.30 -7.75 -14.68
CA PRO A 470 -13.57 -8.16 -15.26
C PRO A 470 -14.04 -9.54 -14.76
N ILE A 471 -13.12 -10.47 -14.47
CA ILE A 471 -13.46 -11.78 -13.91
C ILE A 471 -13.84 -11.66 -12.42
N LEU A 472 -13.05 -10.95 -11.62
CA LEU A 472 -13.33 -10.73 -10.19
C LEU A 472 -14.68 -10.03 -9.97
N ALA A 473 -14.95 -8.99 -10.76
CA ALA A 473 -16.18 -8.22 -10.73
C ALA A 473 -17.40 -8.95 -11.33
N GLY A 474 -17.23 -10.15 -11.90
CA GLY A 474 -18.31 -10.88 -12.57
C GLY A 474 -18.82 -10.23 -13.86
N ILE A 475 -18.03 -9.32 -14.45
CA ILE A 475 -18.33 -8.63 -15.71
C ILE A 475 -18.08 -9.58 -16.89
N ALA A 476 -16.96 -10.30 -16.87
CA ALA A 476 -16.62 -11.24 -17.92
C ALA A 476 -17.56 -12.45 -17.90
N THR A 477 -18.24 -12.69 -19.02
CA THR A 477 -18.97 -13.96 -19.21
C THR A 477 -17.98 -15.12 -19.23
N PRO A 478 -18.40 -16.37 -18.94
CA PRO A 478 -17.50 -17.52 -18.97
C PRO A 478 -16.67 -17.64 -20.25
N ASP A 479 -17.29 -17.44 -21.42
CA ASP A 479 -16.60 -17.50 -22.71
C ASP A 479 -15.56 -16.37 -22.87
N ARG A 480 -15.88 -15.16 -22.42
CA ARG A 480 -14.96 -14.02 -22.45
C ARG A 480 -13.80 -14.20 -21.47
N ALA A 481 -14.08 -14.72 -20.28
CA ALA A 481 -13.07 -15.06 -19.29
C ALA A 481 -12.10 -16.12 -19.84
N GLU A 482 -12.61 -17.19 -20.43
CA GLU A 482 -11.79 -18.24 -21.06
C GLU A 482 -10.92 -17.68 -22.20
N ALA A 483 -11.49 -16.86 -23.08
CA ALA A 483 -10.74 -16.21 -24.16
C ALA A 483 -9.64 -15.26 -23.66
N ALA A 484 -9.95 -14.43 -22.66
CA ALA A 484 -8.99 -13.50 -22.06
C ALA A 484 -7.86 -14.23 -21.34
N ILE A 485 -8.16 -15.31 -20.62
CA ILE A 485 -7.17 -16.16 -19.96
C ILE A 485 -6.27 -16.84 -21.00
N ALA A 486 -6.83 -17.35 -22.10
CA ALA A 486 -6.03 -17.92 -23.19
C ALA A 486 -5.09 -16.90 -23.84
N ALA A 487 -5.49 -15.63 -23.89
CA ALA A 487 -4.67 -14.55 -24.42
C ALA A 487 -3.51 -14.11 -23.52
N LEU A 488 -3.47 -14.52 -22.24
CA LEU A 488 -2.35 -14.23 -21.32
C LEU A 488 -1.00 -14.74 -21.84
N GLU A 489 -0.98 -15.73 -22.72
CA GLU A 489 0.26 -16.19 -23.38
C GLU A 489 1.01 -15.06 -24.10
N ARG A 490 0.29 -14.03 -24.58
CA ARG A 490 0.91 -12.84 -25.20
C ARG A 490 1.65 -11.95 -24.21
N LEU A 491 1.32 -12.07 -22.92
CA LEU A 491 1.95 -11.36 -21.81
C LEU A 491 3.06 -12.19 -21.16
N ARG A 492 3.31 -13.41 -21.63
CA ARG A 492 4.31 -14.29 -21.03
C ARG A 492 5.70 -13.66 -21.11
N LEU A 493 6.36 -13.56 -19.96
CA LEU A 493 7.74 -13.09 -19.87
C LEU A 493 8.49 -13.83 -18.76
N GLY A 494 9.46 -14.66 -19.15
CA GLY A 494 10.31 -15.39 -18.21
C GLY A 494 9.51 -16.27 -17.25
N ILE A 495 9.54 -15.99 -15.95
CA ILE A 495 8.81 -16.76 -14.92
C ILE A 495 7.38 -16.27 -14.62
N GLY A 496 6.91 -15.20 -15.26
CA GLY A 496 5.52 -14.74 -15.06
C GLY A 496 4.92 -13.98 -16.25
N TYR A 497 4.09 -13.00 -15.95
CA TYR A 497 3.42 -12.16 -16.94
C TYR A 497 3.82 -10.70 -16.77
N LYS A 498 4.23 -10.06 -17.87
CA LYS A 498 4.43 -8.60 -17.89
C LYS A 498 3.08 -7.89 -17.75
N ALA A 499 3.08 -6.68 -17.20
CA ALA A 499 1.84 -5.98 -16.86
C ALA A 499 1.02 -5.67 -18.11
N TYR A 500 1.66 -5.14 -19.16
CA TYR A 500 1.01 -4.73 -20.41
C TYR A 500 1.63 -5.42 -21.63
N SER A 501 0.82 -5.71 -22.65
CA SER A 501 1.31 -6.31 -23.90
C SER A 501 2.31 -5.43 -24.63
N SER A 502 2.24 -4.11 -24.40
CA SER A 502 3.14 -3.09 -24.95
C SER A 502 4.54 -3.07 -24.32
N ASP A 503 4.73 -3.69 -23.16
CA ASP A 503 6.04 -3.68 -22.49
C ASP A 503 7.02 -4.54 -23.30
N ASP A 504 8.04 -3.92 -23.89
CA ASP A 504 9.02 -4.57 -24.78
C ASP A 504 10.42 -4.73 -24.14
N ALA A 505 10.56 -4.31 -22.89
CA ALA A 505 11.79 -4.44 -22.13
C ALA A 505 12.21 -5.92 -21.96
N PRO A 506 13.53 -6.21 -21.93
CA PRO A 506 14.04 -7.55 -21.71
C PRO A 506 13.59 -8.19 -20.40
N VAL A 507 13.71 -9.51 -20.33
CA VAL A 507 13.30 -10.33 -19.17
C VAL A 507 14.03 -9.94 -17.87
N ASN A 508 15.28 -9.52 -17.96
CA ASN A 508 16.15 -9.14 -16.84
C ASN A 508 16.00 -7.67 -16.40
N GLU A 509 15.13 -6.91 -17.08
CA GLU A 509 14.88 -5.49 -16.84
C GLU A 509 13.38 -5.22 -16.55
N THR A 510 12.50 -6.15 -16.93
CA THR A 510 11.05 -6.02 -16.68
C THR A 510 10.70 -6.51 -15.29
N SER A 511 10.27 -5.59 -14.42
CA SER A 511 9.71 -5.93 -13.10
C SER A 511 8.29 -6.48 -13.25
N LEU A 512 8.13 -7.77 -12.98
CA LEU A 512 6.84 -8.43 -12.79
C LEU A 512 6.30 -8.08 -11.40
N SER A 513 4.99 -7.85 -11.30
CA SER A 513 4.35 -7.44 -10.05
C SER A 513 3.59 -8.60 -9.40
N PRO A 514 4.07 -9.13 -8.26
CA PRO A 514 3.31 -10.01 -7.38
C PRO A 514 1.96 -9.44 -6.92
N ASN A 515 1.85 -8.11 -6.78
CA ASN A 515 0.58 -7.44 -6.47
C ASN A 515 -0.46 -7.65 -7.59
N LEU A 516 -0.14 -7.23 -8.82
CA LEU A 516 -1.04 -7.40 -9.96
C LEU A 516 -1.31 -8.87 -10.27
N SER A 517 -0.27 -9.70 -10.15
CA SER A 517 -0.38 -11.15 -10.33
C SER A 517 -1.24 -11.80 -9.26
N GLY A 518 -1.31 -11.24 -8.04
CA GLY A 518 -2.17 -11.71 -6.97
C GLY A 518 -3.65 -11.62 -7.31
N PHE A 519 -4.09 -10.47 -7.83
CA PHE A 519 -5.45 -10.31 -8.36
C PHE A 519 -5.73 -11.24 -9.54
N LEU A 520 -4.74 -11.43 -10.44
CA LEU A 520 -4.87 -12.39 -11.55
C LEU A 520 -5.00 -13.84 -11.04
N LEU A 521 -4.20 -14.24 -10.04
CA LEU A 521 -4.23 -15.59 -9.47
C LEU A 521 -5.62 -15.90 -8.90
N GLU A 522 -6.21 -14.95 -8.18
CA GLU A 522 -7.57 -15.08 -7.67
C GLU A 522 -8.59 -15.21 -8.80
N ALA A 523 -8.51 -14.35 -9.83
CA ALA A 523 -9.38 -14.40 -11.00
C ALA A 523 -9.31 -15.77 -11.70
N LEU A 524 -8.11 -16.30 -11.87
CA LEU A 524 -7.87 -17.60 -12.51
C LEU A 524 -8.48 -18.75 -11.70
N LEU A 525 -8.33 -18.74 -10.38
CA LEU A 525 -8.89 -19.78 -9.51
C LEU A 525 -10.41 -19.66 -9.35
N LYS A 526 -10.96 -18.45 -9.41
CA LYS A 526 -12.40 -18.21 -9.54
C LYS A 526 -12.95 -18.77 -10.85
N ALA A 527 -12.30 -18.46 -11.99
CA ALA A 527 -12.69 -19.00 -13.29
C ALA A 527 -12.57 -20.53 -13.33
N SER A 528 -11.52 -21.12 -12.75
CA SER A 528 -11.36 -22.57 -12.61
C SER A 528 -12.51 -23.21 -11.82
N ASN A 529 -12.87 -22.62 -10.68
CA ASN A 529 -13.98 -23.08 -9.84
C ASN A 529 -15.32 -23.05 -10.60
N GLU A 530 -15.63 -21.93 -11.25
CA GLU A 530 -16.85 -21.77 -12.05
C GLU A 530 -16.91 -22.73 -13.23
N ALA A 531 -15.80 -22.86 -13.97
CA ALA A 531 -15.68 -23.79 -15.09
C ALA A 531 -15.89 -25.24 -14.64
N ALA A 532 -15.37 -25.64 -13.47
CA ALA A 532 -15.57 -26.99 -12.94
C ALA A 532 -17.05 -27.29 -12.65
N PHE A 533 -17.77 -26.35 -12.02
CA PHE A 533 -19.21 -26.50 -11.78
C PHE A 533 -20.06 -26.42 -13.06
N ALA A 534 -19.63 -25.64 -14.06
CA ALA A 534 -20.26 -25.61 -15.38
C ALA A 534 -20.06 -26.94 -16.12
N ALA A 535 -18.82 -27.43 -16.21
CA ALA A 535 -18.46 -28.67 -16.87
C ALA A 535 -19.21 -29.88 -16.30
N ALA A 536 -19.37 -29.93 -14.97
CA ALA A 536 -20.15 -30.99 -14.33
C ALA A 536 -21.65 -31.00 -14.71
N ARG A 537 -22.20 -29.86 -15.16
CA ARG A 537 -23.60 -29.75 -15.61
C ARG A 537 -23.75 -30.04 -17.10
N THR A 538 -22.75 -29.71 -17.91
CA THR A 538 -22.84 -29.75 -19.39
C THR A 538 -22.01 -30.86 -20.03
N ASN A 539 -21.20 -31.59 -19.27
CA ASN A 539 -20.14 -32.48 -19.77
C ASN A 539 -19.16 -31.77 -20.73
N ALA A 540 -18.98 -30.46 -20.59
CA ALA A 540 -18.03 -29.69 -21.37
C ALA A 540 -16.59 -29.95 -20.90
N THR A 541 -15.64 -29.86 -21.83
CA THR A 541 -14.20 -29.93 -21.53
C THR A 541 -13.69 -28.51 -21.32
N SER A 542 -13.03 -28.21 -20.19
CA SER A 542 -12.36 -26.92 -20.00
C SER A 542 -11.13 -26.82 -20.91
N SER A 543 -10.82 -25.61 -21.41
CA SER A 543 -9.52 -25.40 -22.05
C SER A 543 -8.36 -25.56 -21.06
N GLY A 544 -7.22 -26.02 -21.56
CA GLY A 544 -5.99 -26.09 -20.76
C GLY A 544 -5.40 -24.72 -20.39
N ALA A 545 -5.97 -23.61 -20.89
CA ALA A 545 -5.43 -22.27 -20.69
C ALA A 545 -5.47 -21.84 -19.22
N ILE A 546 -6.57 -22.11 -18.52
CA ILE A 546 -6.73 -21.80 -17.09
C ILE A 546 -5.63 -22.50 -16.27
N LYS A 547 -5.47 -23.81 -16.49
CA LYS A 547 -4.42 -24.60 -15.85
C LYS A 547 -3.02 -24.05 -16.13
N THR A 548 -2.71 -23.76 -17.39
CA THR A 548 -1.40 -23.19 -17.76
C THR A 548 -1.15 -21.87 -17.05
N ALA A 549 -2.15 -20.97 -17.01
CA ALA A 549 -2.01 -19.67 -16.38
C ALA A 549 -1.82 -19.77 -14.86
N ILE A 550 -2.55 -20.66 -14.19
CA ILE A 550 -2.36 -20.97 -12.76
C ILE A 550 -0.94 -21.50 -12.51
N SER A 551 -0.46 -22.44 -13.32
CA SER A 551 0.89 -23.02 -13.18
C SER A 551 2.01 -22.02 -13.42
N VAL A 552 1.88 -21.08 -14.36
CA VAL A 552 2.89 -20.01 -14.54
C VAL A 552 3.07 -19.22 -13.25
N LEU A 553 1.97 -18.93 -12.56
CA LEU A 553 1.98 -18.19 -11.32
C LEU A 553 2.48 -19.02 -10.13
N LEU A 554 1.80 -20.14 -9.83
CA LEU A 554 2.08 -20.93 -8.62
C LEU A 554 3.33 -21.81 -8.71
N ASP A 555 3.76 -22.17 -9.93
CA ASP A 555 4.90 -23.08 -10.14
C ASP A 555 6.16 -22.35 -10.62
N GLN A 556 6.09 -21.04 -10.91
CA GLN A 556 7.26 -20.27 -11.40
C GLN A 556 7.44 -18.90 -10.73
N LEU A 557 6.44 -18.00 -10.77
CA LEU A 557 6.57 -16.64 -10.24
C LEU A 557 6.85 -16.59 -8.73
N TRP A 558 5.93 -17.09 -7.91
CA TRP A 558 6.10 -17.12 -6.45
C TRP A 558 7.20 -18.07 -5.97
N PRO A 559 7.40 -19.25 -6.61
CA PRO A 559 8.51 -20.13 -6.29
C PRO A 559 9.88 -19.47 -6.31
N ALA A 560 10.13 -18.50 -7.20
CA ALA A 560 11.38 -17.76 -7.23
C ALA A 560 11.75 -17.11 -5.87
N MET A 561 10.75 -16.76 -5.05
CA MET A 561 10.96 -16.17 -3.72
C MET A 561 11.38 -17.18 -2.64
N VAL A 562 11.28 -18.49 -2.91
CA VAL A 562 11.54 -19.57 -1.93
C VAL A 562 12.52 -20.64 -2.41
N THR A 563 12.92 -20.61 -3.68
CA THR A 563 13.86 -21.59 -4.26
C THR A 563 15.25 -21.02 -4.52
N ASP A 564 15.42 -19.70 -4.47
CA ASP A 564 16.72 -19.05 -4.61
C ASP A 564 17.30 -18.69 -3.24
N ASP A 565 18.26 -19.49 -2.77
CA ASP A 565 18.89 -19.32 -1.46
C ASP A 565 19.69 -18.01 -1.33
N ASP A 566 20.06 -17.35 -2.45
CA ASP A 566 20.81 -16.08 -2.42
C ASP A 566 19.90 -14.88 -2.07
N TYR A 567 18.60 -14.98 -2.36
CA TYR A 567 17.64 -13.88 -2.20
C TYR A 567 16.47 -14.19 -1.25
N ALA A 568 16.17 -15.46 -0.99
CA ALA A 568 15.04 -15.86 -0.17
C ALA A 568 15.13 -15.29 1.26
N THR A 569 14.11 -14.52 1.63
CA THR A 569 13.97 -13.90 2.96
C THR A 569 12.94 -14.60 3.85
N GLY A 570 12.17 -15.53 3.28
CA GLY A 570 11.01 -16.13 3.93
C GLY A 570 9.76 -15.25 3.93
N SER A 571 9.79 -14.11 3.24
CA SER A 571 8.68 -13.16 3.08
C SER A 571 8.42 -12.88 1.60
N SER A 572 7.20 -12.50 1.23
CA SER A 572 6.86 -12.11 -0.14
C SER A 572 7.60 -10.83 -0.56
N TRP A 573 7.98 -10.76 -1.84
CA TRP A 573 8.70 -9.62 -2.39
C TRP A 573 7.77 -8.62 -3.07
N GLU A 574 8.27 -7.40 -3.21
CA GLU A 574 7.56 -6.31 -3.84
C GLU A 574 7.49 -6.46 -5.36
N TYR A 575 8.62 -6.72 -6.01
CA TYR A 575 8.73 -7.00 -7.45
C TYR A 575 9.70 -8.14 -7.71
N VAL A 576 9.54 -8.81 -8.85
CA VAL A 576 10.41 -9.88 -9.33
C VAL A 576 10.76 -9.62 -10.78
N TYR A 577 12.02 -9.71 -11.19
CA TYR A 577 12.35 -9.69 -12.61
C TYR A 577 11.85 -10.97 -13.31
N GLY A 578 11.67 -10.92 -14.63
CA GLY A 578 11.25 -12.09 -15.39
C GLY A 578 12.23 -13.26 -15.32
N ASP A 579 13.49 -13.04 -14.93
CA ASP A 579 14.49 -14.09 -14.73
C ASP A 579 14.46 -14.71 -13.31
N GLY A 580 13.63 -14.19 -12.40
CA GLY A 580 13.45 -14.69 -11.05
C GLY A 580 14.22 -13.98 -9.94
N ARG A 581 15.10 -13.04 -10.29
CA ARG A 581 15.76 -12.19 -9.27
C ARG A 581 14.76 -11.19 -8.67
N PRO A 582 15.03 -10.63 -7.47
CA PRO A 582 14.30 -9.47 -6.99
C PRO A 582 14.26 -8.36 -8.05
N GLY A 583 13.09 -7.73 -8.25
CA GLY A 583 12.92 -6.61 -9.18
C GLY A 583 13.67 -5.36 -8.74
N LEU A 584 13.44 -4.20 -9.35
CA LEU A 584 13.92 -2.85 -8.94
C LEU A 584 15.38 -2.75 -8.41
N ASP A 585 16.24 -3.69 -8.80
CA ASP A 585 17.59 -3.89 -8.27
C ASP A 585 17.69 -3.79 -6.74
N THR A 586 18.69 -3.06 -6.23
CA THR A 586 18.95 -2.88 -4.80
C THR A 586 17.82 -2.19 -4.02
N TYR A 587 16.82 -1.66 -4.72
CA TYR A 587 15.68 -0.98 -4.11
C TYR A 587 14.56 -1.93 -3.70
N THR A 588 14.48 -3.17 -4.19
CA THR A 588 13.30 -4.02 -3.89
C THR A 588 13.10 -4.32 -2.41
N SER A 589 11.85 -4.19 -1.96
CA SER A 589 11.45 -4.70 -0.65
C SER A 589 11.25 -6.23 -0.72
N HIS A 590 12.03 -6.98 0.05
CA HIS A 590 11.90 -8.45 0.15
C HIS A 590 10.95 -8.88 1.29
N ALA A 591 10.18 -7.95 1.85
CA ALA A 591 9.19 -8.21 2.90
C ALA A 591 8.01 -7.25 2.70
N HIS A 592 7.17 -7.58 1.72
CA HIS A 592 6.08 -6.74 1.22
C HIS A 592 4.78 -7.55 1.14
N PRO A 593 3.77 -7.30 2.00
CA PRO A 593 2.54 -8.09 2.06
C PRO A 593 1.72 -8.08 0.77
N TRP A 594 1.85 -7.06 -0.07
CA TRP A 594 1.13 -6.98 -1.35
C TRP A 594 1.43 -8.15 -2.31
N GLY A 595 2.53 -8.88 -2.07
CA GLY A 595 2.96 -10.02 -2.86
C GLY A 595 2.52 -11.34 -2.23
N GLY A 596 1.78 -11.27 -1.12
CA GLY A 596 1.38 -12.41 -0.30
C GLY A 596 0.05 -13.05 -0.69
N ALA A 597 -0.52 -12.71 -1.85
CA ALA A 597 -1.82 -13.19 -2.31
C ALA A 597 -2.02 -14.72 -2.23
N PRO A 598 -1.02 -15.59 -2.53
CA PRO A 598 -1.18 -17.04 -2.36
C PRO A 598 -1.69 -17.47 -0.99
N THR A 599 -1.42 -16.69 0.07
CA THR A 599 -1.91 -16.99 1.43
C THR A 599 -3.43 -17.09 1.47
N TYR A 600 -4.14 -16.06 1.01
CA TYR A 600 -5.59 -16.06 1.06
C TYR A 600 -6.18 -16.84 -0.13
N VAL A 601 -5.60 -16.72 -1.32
CA VAL A 601 -6.14 -17.38 -2.53
C VAL A 601 -6.09 -18.90 -2.40
N LEU A 602 -4.99 -19.48 -1.90
CA LEU A 602 -4.92 -20.94 -1.70
C LEU A 602 -5.88 -21.39 -0.58
N SER A 603 -6.08 -20.59 0.47
CA SER A 603 -7.04 -20.91 1.53
C SER A 603 -8.49 -20.91 1.01
N GLU A 604 -8.81 -19.97 0.13
CA GLU A 604 -10.17 -19.78 -0.36
C GLU A 604 -10.54 -20.69 -1.53
N TYR A 605 -9.61 -20.97 -2.45
CA TYR A 605 -9.92 -21.68 -3.70
C TYR A 605 -9.26 -23.06 -3.81
N VAL A 606 -8.12 -23.30 -3.14
CA VAL A 606 -7.47 -24.62 -3.15
C VAL A 606 -7.91 -25.45 -1.96
N LEU A 607 -7.83 -24.93 -0.75
CA LEU A 607 -8.53 -25.49 0.40
C LEU A 607 -10.04 -25.38 0.18
N GLY A 608 -10.55 -24.25 -0.33
CA GLY A 608 -11.92 -24.13 -0.82
C GLY A 608 -12.90 -23.54 0.20
N VAL A 609 -12.45 -22.96 1.31
CA VAL A 609 -13.33 -22.43 2.36
C VAL A 609 -13.49 -20.92 2.18
N ARG A 610 -14.74 -20.46 2.01
CA ARG A 610 -15.06 -19.03 1.81
C ARG A 610 -16.31 -18.61 2.58
N ALA A 611 -16.33 -17.38 3.06
CA ALA A 611 -17.55 -16.77 3.58
C ALA A 611 -18.57 -16.61 2.44
N ALA A 612 -19.82 -17.02 2.69
CA ALA A 612 -20.94 -16.76 1.77
C ALA A 612 -21.76 -15.55 2.22
N THR A 613 -21.77 -15.27 3.52
CA THR A 613 -22.33 -14.05 4.11
C THR A 613 -21.38 -13.50 5.18
N ALA A 614 -21.58 -12.24 5.56
CA ALA A 614 -20.71 -11.55 6.50
C ALA A 614 -20.57 -12.27 7.85
N GLY A 615 -19.36 -12.25 8.41
CA GLY A 615 -18.99 -12.91 9.65
C GLY A 615 -19.08 -14.43 9.61
N PHE A 616 -18.93 -15.04 8.42
CA PHE A 616 -19.07 -16.49 8.21
C PHE A 616 -20.39 -17.07 8.73
N LYS A 617 -21.46 -16.26 8.83
CA LYS A 617 -22.78 -16.75 9.25
C LYS A 617 -23.25 -17.89 8.37
N THR A 618 -23.02 -17.74 7.07
CA THR A 618 -22.99 -18.86 6.13
C THR A 618 -21.65 -18.91 5.40
N TRP A 619 -21.21 -20.11 5.06
CA TRP A 619 -19.94 -20.34 4.37
C TRP A 619 -20.05 -21.52 3.42
N VAL A 620 -19.11 -21.61 2.48
CA VAL A 620 -19.01 -22.72 1.53
C VAL A 620 -17.68 -23.43 1.66
N PHE A 621 -17.70 -24.74 1.44
CA PHE A 621 -16.51 -25.56 1.21
C PHE A 621 -16.58 -26.17 -0.19
N GLU A 622 -15.79 -25.60 -1.10
CA GLU A 622 -15.83 -25.88 -2.54
C GLU A 622 -14.46 -26.32 -3.07
N PRO A 623 -14.05 -27.58 -2.85
CA PRO A 623 -12.76 -28.08 -3.31
C PRO A 623 -12.79 -28.42 -4.82
N SER A 624 -13.14 -27.44 -5.67
CA SER A 624 -13.29 -27.65 -7.12
C SER A 624 -12.03 -28.17 -7.78
N VAL A 625 -10.86 -27.73 -7.30
CA VAL A 625 -9.55 -28.15 -7.81
C VAL A 625 -9.26 -29.64 -7.57
N ALA A 626 -9.92 -30.27 -6.61
CA ALA A 626 -9.84 -31.73 -6.40
C ALA A 626 -10.41 -32.49 -7.62
N VAL A 627 -11.38 -31.89 -8.31
CA VAL A 627 -12.03 -32.45 -9.50
C VAL A 627 -11.40 -31.92 -10.79
N SER A 628 -11.16 -30.60 -10.90
CA SER A 628 -10.66 -30.00 -12.15
C SER A 628 -9.20 -30.35 -12.45
N ARG A 629 -8.37 -30.54 -11.41
CA ARG A 629 -6.93 -30.83 -11.53
C ARG A 629 -6.13 -29.72 -12.23
N ASP A 630 -6.62 -28.48 -12.15
CA ASP A 630 -5.91 -27.30 -12.62
C ASP A 630 -4.72 -26.93 -11.72
N VAL A 631 -4.74 -27.41 -10.47
CA VAL A 631 -3.70 -27.23 -9.46
C VAL A 631 -3.11 -28.60 -9.11
N ASP A 632 -1.78 -28.75 -9.07
CA ASP A 632 -1.14 -30.05 -8.78
C ASP A 632 -1.07 -30.36 -7.27
N VAL A 633 -2.23 -30.67 -6.69
CA VAL A 633 -2.39 -31.03 -5.27
C VAL A 633 -3.22 -32.30 -5.13
N LYS A 634 -2.71 -33.32 -4.45
CA LYS A 634 -3.39 -34.61 -4.18
C LYS A 634 -4.33 -34.54 -2.99
N TRP A 635 -3.95 -33.77 -1.99
CA TRP A 635 -4.75 -33.51 -0.80
C TRP A 635 -4.35 -32.16 -0.21
N VAL A 636 -5.28 -31.57 0.52
CA VAL A 636 -5.05 -30.37 1.32
C VAL A 636 -5.83 -30.48 2.62
N THR A 637 -5.28 -29.90 3.67
CA THR A 637 -5.91 -29.70 4.96
C THR A 637 -5.58 -28.30 5.44
N GLY A 638 -6.51 -27.64 6.11
CA GLY A 638 -6.27 -26.33 6.66
C GLY A 638 -7.33 -25.93 7.66
N ARG A 639 -7.14 -24.76 8.24
CA ARG A 639 -8.13 -24.11 9.09
C ARG A 639 -8.27 -22.66 8.69
N VAL A 640 -9.51 -22.19 8.62
CA VAL A 640 -9.83 -20.78 8.35
C VAL A 640 -10.37 -20.16 9.64
N PRO A 641 -9.77 -19.08 10.15
CA PRO A 641 -10.30 -18.35 11.29
C PRO A 641 -11.69 -17.79 10.98
N VAL A 642 -12.64 -17.94 11.91
CA VAL A 642 -13.98 -17.37 11.78
C VAL A 642 -14.46 -16.86 13.13
N PRO A 643 -15.45 -15.94 13.18
CA PRO A 643 -16.03 -15.51 14.44
C PRO A 643 -16.49 -16.70 15.30
N GLY A 644 -15.98 -16.79 16.52
CA GLY A 644 -16.29 -17.87 17.46
C GLY A 644 -15.47 -19.15 17.32
N GLY A 645 -14.52 -19.24 16.38
CA GLY A 645 -13.65 -20.40 16.25
C GLY A 645 -12.85 -20.48 14.95
N LYS A 646 -12.87 -21.67 14.35
CA LYS A 646 -12.19 -21.96 13.07
C LYS A 646 -12.97 -23.03 12.31
N VAL A 647 -13.05 -22.90 11.00
CA VAL A 647 -13.51 -23.99 10.12
C VAL A 647 -12.30 -24.84 9.78
N GLU A 648 -12.28 -26.10 10.23
CA GLU A 648 -11.23 -27.07 9.87
C GLU A 648 -11.71 -27.87 8.66
N ALA A 649 -10.98 -27.82 7.55
CA ALA A 649 -11.38 -28.44 6.29
C ALA A 649 -10.23 -29.22 5.65
N GLY A 650 -10.57 -30.18 4.80
CA GLY A 650 -9.62 -30.87 3.97
C GLY A 650 -10.28 -31.79 2.95
N TRP A 651 -9.55 -32.07 1.89
CA TRP A 651 -9.97 -33.02 0.86
C TRP A 651 -8.80 -33.88 0.38
N TRP A 652 -9.12 -35.08 -0.10
CA TRP A 652 -8.16 -36.07 -0.59
C TRP A 652 -8.68 -36.71 -1.87
N ARG A 653 -7.86 -36.72 -2.92
CA ARG A 653 -8.10 -37.53 -4.11
C ARG A 653 -7.76 -38.99 -3.79
N LEU A 654 -8.73 -39.88 -3.94
CA LEU A 654 -8.55 -41.32 -3.76
C LEU A 654 -8.06 -41.98 -5.05
N GLU A 655 -7.50 -43.18 -4.93
CA GLU A 655 -6.92 -43.92 -6.08
C GLU A 655 -7.97 -44.28 -7.13
N ASP A 656 -9.23 -44.48 -6.72
CA ASP A 656 -10.37 -44.76 -7.59
C ASP A 656 -10.92 -43.51 -8.30
N GLY A 657 -10.33 -42.34 -8.05
CA GLY A 657 -10.72 -41.06 -8.65
C GLY A 657 -11.82 -40.31 -7.91
N SER A 658 -12.40 -40.88 -6.83
CA SER A 658 -13.33 -40.17 -5.96
C SER A 658 -12.63 -39.15 -5.06
N VAL A 659 -13.39 -38.22 -4.47
CA VAL A 659 -12.86 -37.20 -3.58
C VAL A 659 -13.44 -37.39 -2.18
N ARG A 660 -12.59 -37.66 -1.20
CA ARG A 660 -12.98 -37.57 0.21
C ARG A 660 -12.93 -36.12 0.65
N VAL A 661 -13.98 -35.65 1.31
CA VAL A 661 -14.06 -34.31 1.91
C VAL A 661 -14.29 -34.45 3.41
N LYS A 662 -13.61 -33.63 4.20
CA LYS A 662 -13.85 -33.50 5.63
C LYS A 662 -13.92 -32.03 6.00
N VAL A 663 -14.96 -31.61 6.71
CA VAL A 663 -15.05 -30.25 7.24
C VAL A 663 -15.79 -30.24 8.57
N CYS A 664 -15.34 -29.39 9.49
CA CYS A 664 -16.00 -29.11 10.76
C CYS A 664 -16.35 -27.62 10.83
N GLY A 665 -17.63 -27.33 11.07
CA GLY A 665 -18.13 -25.97 11.21
C GLY A 665 -17.89 -25.38 12.58
N VAL A 666 -18.44 -24.17 12.80
CA VAL A 666 -18.42 -23.47 14.09
C VAL A 666 -19.85 -23.24 14.56
N ALA A 667 -20.08 -23.37 15.87
CA ALA A 667 -21.38 -23.16 16.48
C ALA A 667 -21.98 -21.80 16.08
N GLY A 668 -23.24 -21.79 15.62
CA GLY A 668 -23.92 -20.57 15.16
C GLY A 668 -23.63 -20.16 13.70
N THR A 669 -23.00 -21.04 12.92
CA THR A 669 -22.79 -20.88 11.47
C THR A 669 -23.45 -22.03 10.69
N THR A 670 -23.68 -21.82 9.38
CA THR A 670 -24.14 -22.87 8.47
C THR A 670 -23.22 -22.96 7.25
N GLY A 671 -22.63 -24.13 7.01
CA GLY A 671 -21.78 -24.41 5.87
C GLY A 671 -22.48 -25.21 4.79
N THR A 672 -22.07 -25.02 3.54
CA THR A 672 -22.46 -25.89 2.41
C THR A 672 -21.23 -26.47 1.73
N VAL A 673 -21.13 -27.79 1.69
CA VAL A 673 -20.11 -28.53 0.92
C VAL A 673 -20.61 -28.71 -0.50
N ARG A 674 -19.85 -28.21 -1.48
CA ARG A 674 -20.19 -28.29 -2.91
C ARG A 674 -19.01 -28.84 -3.69
N VAL A 675 -19.16 -30.05 -4.23
CA VAL A 675 -18.16 -30.69 -5.10
C VAL A 675 -18.74 -30.79 -6.51
N PRO A 676 -18.02 -30.36 -7.57
CA PRO A 676 -18.54 -30.41 -8.93
C PRO A 676 -19.09 -31.80 -9.32
N GLY A 677 -20.36 -31.84 -9.75
CA GLY A 677 -21.04 -33.05 -10.20
C GLY A 677 -21.56 -33.96 -9.08
N LYS A 678 -21.49 -33.52 -7.83
CA LYS A 678 -21.91 -34.28 -6.64
C LYS A 678 -23.08 -33.59 -5.92
N ARG A 679 -23.71 -34.31 -4.98
CA ARG A 679 -24.75 -33.74 -4.12
C ARG A 679 -24.15 -32.69 -3.18
N GLU A 680 -24.90 -31.65 -2.89
CA GLU A 680 -24.54 -30.69 -1.84
C GLU A 680 -24.81 -31.30 -0.46
N VAL A 681 -23.99 -30.93 0.52
CA VAL A 681 -24.11 -31.40 1.91
C VAL A 681 -24.06 -30.19 2.84
N GLU A 682 -25.05 -30.08 3.73
CA GLU A 682 -25.12 -29.01 4.72
C GLU A 682 -24.32 -29.37 5.99
N VAL A 683 -23.66 -28.38 6.58
CA VAL A 683 -22.91 -28.48 7.83
C VAL A 683 -23.54 -27.48 8.80
N ILE A 684 -24.19 -27.97 9.87
CA ILE A 684 -24.94 -27.11 10.79
C ILE A 684 -24.14 -26.90 12.08
N GLY A 685 -23.85 -25.64 12.41
CA GLY A 685 -23.15 -25.29 13.63
C GLY A 685 -21.76 -25.94 13.71
N GLY A 686 -21.45 -26.56 14.86
CA GLY A 686 -20.17 -27.20 15.12
C GLY A 686 -20.03 -28.62 14.59
N ASP A 687 -20.99 -29.09 13.79
CA ASP A 687 -20.97 -30.45 13.26
C ASP A 687 -19.82 -30.67 12.26
N CYS A 688 -19.40 -31.91 12.13
CA CYS A 688 -18.42 -32.34 11.13
C CYS A 688 -19.07 -33.23 10.08
N VAL A 689 -18.71 -32.99 8.82
CA VAL A 689 -19.01 -33.86 7.67
C VAL A 689 -17.72 -34.55 7.23
N ASP A 690 -17.78 -35.86 6.98
CA ASP A 690 -16.69 -36.68 6.44
C ASP A 690 -17.29 -37.67 5.42
N GLU A 691 -17.18 -37.35 4.14
CA GLU A 691 -17.91 -38.00 3.05
C GLU A 691 -16.96 -38.32 1.89
N VAL A 692 -17.27 -39.38 1.15
CA VAL A 692 -16.63 -39.68 -0.14
C VAL A 692 -17.63 -39.31 -1.22
N LEU A 693 -17.30 -38.28 -2.01
CA LEU A 693 -18.17 -37.70 -3.04
C LEU A 693 -17.74 -38.11 -4.44
#